data_AF-A0A1F7WH65-F1
#
_entry.id   AF-A0A1F7WH65-F1
#
_cell.length_a   1.000
_cell.length_b   1.000
_cell.length_c   1.000
_cell.angle_alpha   90.00
_cell.angle_beta   90.00
_cell.angle_gamma   90.00
#
_symmetry.space_group_name_H-M   'P 1'
#
loop_
_entity.id
_entity.type
_entity.pdbx_description
1 polymer ?
#
loop_
_entity_poly.entity_id
_entity_poly.type
_entity_poly.pdbx_seq_one_letter_code
_entity_poly.pdbx_strand_id
1 'polypeptide(L)'
;MLKLLAGLFKGFEIIFRFFYGIVALVLITLSMYLLGGHAYLSGMWGTDTRSIIGMLLWINKFFPNVPFWYPLAGGGISLTHSYPVFSLYLVSLVERITSLNIFESFSLLGFASILIFAISIYVFVSLRLKSQTTALIAAIFYLISPIAWTWLTDWGFYAESASHIFAIPALLFWDLYFTSFVEGKFGVKTRIYLAFAIVFAALGSAMHFALGLGLLGIIFIYIAGYLIKSKKEERKQLLVRSLLALLIFAIFLNLATLAFRVPYQNYTKVTAQAGVGSPNNDLEAYRESLPSYLHLWGFASYKKDDFLFAMNHFKFPIIVSVFGFVGTLFFSWKDKRKFTLALFAVVAFASISPYFLYYFTSRFPGFLWFIPSSYGWRETFIFQRAVWPIVAAVGVVGIVSLPFFWIKNKFLKPVKGVIVTILALSLAGLAILSEGDIKKFSQPSPPIYGYGTDGINTRNIWDKVDENGNRIGVDNCPGEGFETIEDEEQMGERTKDVGGYERWGGSAISSYFPPLAVADWCDIQKRQSYPETSVLCTPETFTKVQAKEFWEGCKKGKEKSSLCERRYFSIEEQLSLSNWPSPKLQAEYFADAGLGEALNKIALENPDARIDFSPYLSNYSMVAPIHNLNRNLSQIHVYVTTASLIHRFQGWQQIVYYLNDPQYHDEALVNDIARWFGINYIFLVPNQYGYNDIFEKAGWEVFQGAWGNGILKFPEKNSLADFSNKSSVLVVGQKRVSAYDQVLTVSLLGVLPYNEAFLIWGRDNIDSYSQEELERFDVVVLQGYSYKNLGKANELLYNYVNSGGKVFIDTGWQYTSPDWESTKTLDIIPLNQLEWSDLGKTKEYKLEDEEFSQDIDASAFAPLIYQDSSWGVSTSDRSELKQWGKVALSTKGKPLIVTGRIGEGRVVWSGMNIFPHVKQSDKIYSEEIKFLRGLFTWLIDGKTDTNFDVTYKRINPDRVEFFFNEDAPEGGYLLWKEGYYPYFKAKIEGGENLSIYRAGPGWTLIKIPKATKGEKLIYEYKTPVSEEVAFFASILTFILLLLIIIEGVRGERSLFVGLLGAIEKRFVSAVKLPKSILGKDTEEYDY
;
A
#
# COMPACT_ATOMS: atom_id res chain seq x y z
N MET A 1 -60.64 10.17 -24.75
CA MET A 1 -60.08 11.35 -24.07
C MET A 1 -59.16 11.00 -22.89
N LEU A 2 -59.61 10.30 -21.84
CA LEU A 2 -58.77 9.97 -20.66
C LEU A 2 -57.48 9.16 -20.96
N LYS A 3 -57.53 8.18 -21.88
CA LYS A 3 -56.32 7.45 -22.32
C LYS A 3 -55.34 8.33 -23.09
N LEU A 4 -55.85 9.26 -23.91
CA LEU A 4 -55.05 10.23 -24.66
C LEU A 4 -54.37 11.21 -23.70
N LEU A 5 -55.12 11.78 -22.75
CA LEU A 5 -54.58 12.64 -21.69
C LEU A 5 -53.54 11.88 -20.85
N ALA A 6 -53.81 10.64 -20.45
CA ALA A 6 -52.84 9.82 -19.71
C ALA A 6 -51.56 9.54 -20.53
N GLY A 7 -51.70 9.33 -21.84
CA GLY A 7 -50.57 9.17 -22.77
C GLY A 7 -49.74 10.46 -22.89
N LEU A 8 -50.38 11.61 -23.06
CA LEU A 8 -49.74 12.93 -23.10
C LEU A 8 -49.02 13.25 -21.78
N PHE A 9 -49.66 12.99 -20.63
CA PHE A 9 -49.03 13.16 -19.31
C PHE A 9 -47.80 12.27 -19.14
N LYS A 10 -47.88 11.00 -19.58
CA LYS A 10 -46.73 10.08 -19.52
C LYS A 10 -45.61 10.52 -20.46
N GLY A 11 -45.94 11.02 -21.65
CA GLY A 11 -44.97 11.60 -22.58
C GLY A 11 -44.27 12.83 -21.98
N PHE A 12 -45.04 13.76 -21.42
CA PHE A 12 -44.52 14.94 -20.72
C PHE A 12 -43.63 14.54 -19.53
N GLU A 13 -44.03 13.55 -18.72
CA GLU A 13 -43.21 13.06 -17.60
C GLU A 13 -41.87 12.50 -18.09
N ILE A 14 -41.85 11.73 -19.18
CA ILE A 14 -40.60 11.19 -19.77
C ILE A 14 -39.71 12.33 -20.25
N ILE A 15 -40.25 13.29 -20.99
CA ILE A 15 -39.50 14.46 -21.49
C ILE A 15 -38.94 15.28 -20.32
N PHE A 16 -39.76 15.56 -19.31
CA PHE A 16 -39.31 16.30 -18.12
C PHE A 16 -38.20 15.55 -17.38
N ARG A 17 -38.34 14.24 -17.16
CA ARG A 17 -37.29 13.44 -16.52
C ARG A 17 -36.00 13.43 -17.33
N PHE A 18 -36.10 13.34 -18.66
CA PHE A 18 -34.95 13.41 -19.55
C PHE A 18 -34.26 14.77 -19.46
N PHE A 19 -35.01 15.87 -19.57
CA PHE A 19 -34.48 17.22 -19.44
C PHE A 19 -33.85 17.47 -18.06
N TYR A 20 -34.54 17.08 -16.98
CA TYR A 20 -34.00 17.14 -15.62
C TYR A 20 -32.71 16.32 -15.50
N GLY A 21 -32.64 15.16 -16.17
CA GLY A 21 -31.44 14.34 -16.25
C GLY A 21 -30.26 15.11 -16.86
N ILE A 22 -30.48 15.75 -18.01
CA ILE A 22 -29.45 16.57 -18.67
C ILE A 22 -29.00 17.72 -17.76
N VAL A 23 -29.94 18.48 -17.19
CA VAL A 23 -29.62 19.58 -16.27
C VAL A 23 -28.83 19.08 -15.06
N ALA A 24 -29.22 17.95 -14.48
CA ALA A 24 -28.50 17.34 -13.36
C ALA A 24 -27.07 16.94 -13.74
N LEU A 25 -26.85 16.36 -14.92
CA LEU A 25 -25.51 16.00 -15.40
C LEU A 25 -24.63 17.24 -15.62
N VAL A 26 -25.20 18.32 -16.17
CA VAL A 26 -24.51 19.61 -16.32
C VAL A 26 -24.13 20.16 -14.94
N LEU A 27 -25.07 20.20 -13.99
CA LEU A 27 -24.80 20.67 -12.63
C LEU A 27 -23.73 19.83 -11.93
N ILE A 28 -23.79 18.50 -12.02
CA ILE A 28 -22.78 17.60 -11.45
C ILE A 28 -21.40 17.89 -12.06
N THR A 29 -21.32 18.06 -13.37
CA THR A 29 -20.05 18.33 -14.06
C THR A 29 -19.48 19.70 -13.70
N LEU A 30 -20.32 20.74 -13.67
CA LEU A 30 -19.92 22.08 -13.24
C LEU A 30 -19.48 22.10 -11.78
N SER A 31 -20.24 21.48 -10.88
CA SER A 31 -19.87 21.35 -9.47
C SER A 31 -18.54 20.62 -9.30
N MET A 32 -18.32 19.52 -10.02
CA MET A 32 -17.07 18.77 -9.96
C MET A 32 -15.88 19.64 -10.41
N TYR A 33 -16.04 20.35 -11.54
CA TYR A 33 -14.99 21.24 -12.06
C TYR A 33 -14.66 22.37 -11.07
N LEU A 34 -15.67 23.01 -10.48
CA LEU A 34 -15.51 24.12 -9.53
C LEU A 34 -14.96 23.69 -8.16
N LEU A 35 -15.36 22.51 -7.66
CA LEU A 35 -15.03 22.03 -6.31
C LEU A 35 -13.70 21.27 -6.25
N GLY A 36 -12.91 21.21 -7.33
CA GLY A 36 -11.58 20.57 -7.29
C GLY A 36 -11.09 20.06 -8.62
N GLY A 37 -11.99 19.89 -9.59
CA GLY A 37 -11.65 19.42 -10.91
C GLY A 37 -10.65 20.34 -11.61
N HIS A 38 -10.84 21.66 -11.54
CA HIS A 38 -9.87 22.62 -12.08
C HIS A 38 -8.49 22.45 -11.43
N ALA A 39 -8.42 22.53 -10.10
CA ALA A 39 -7.16 22.45 -9.35
C ALA A 39 -6.40 21.15 -9.66
N TYR A 40 -7.12 20.03 -9.74
CA TYR A 40 -6.54 18.75 -10.12
C TYR A 40 -6.11 18.71 -11.59
N LEU A 41 -6.84 19.32 -12.53
CA LEU A 41 -6.42 19.34 -13.94
C LEU A 41 -5.17 20.22 -14.15
N SER A 42 -4.99 21.26 -13.32
CA SER A 42 -3.85 22.18 -13.38
C SER A 42 -2.58 21.69 -12.67
N GLY A 43 -2.57 20.49 -12.08
CA GLY A 43 -1.39 19.97 -11.40
C GLY A 43 -1.52 18.50 -11.01
N MET A 44 -0.40 17.84 -10.72
CA MET A 44 -0.42 16.47 -10.19
C MET A 44 -0.24 16.51 -8.68
N TRP A 45 -1.22 15.98 -7.95
CA TRP A 45 -1.35 16.10 -6.49
C TRP A 45 -1.13 14.77 -5.79
N GLY A 46 -0.80 14.80 -4.50
CA GLY A 46 -0.71 13.63 -3.64
C GLY A 46 0.71 13.08 -3.48
N THR A 47 0.99 12.54 -2.30
CA THR A 47 2.32 12.01 -1.95
C THR A 47 2.74 10.85 -2.84
N ASP A 48 1.84 9.90 -3.10
CA ASP A 48 2.15 8.68 -3.85
C ASP A 48 2.20 8.90 -5.36
N THR A 49 1.69 10.04 -5.84
CA THR A 49 1.62 10.36 -7.26
C THR A 49 3.02 10.42 -7.88
N ARG A 50 4.05 10.74 -7.11
CA ARG A 50 5.44 10.71 -7.58
C ARG A 50 5.87 9.30 -7.98
N SER A 51 5.59 8.32 -7.12
CA SER A 51 5.90 6.91 -7.35
C SER A 51 5.08 6.34 -8.50
N ILE A 52 3.78 6.65 -8.55
CA ILE A 52 2.90 6.11 -9.60
C ILE A 52 3.27 6.62 -11.00
N ILE A 53 3.79 7.85 -11.11
CA ILE A 53 4.27 8.39 -12.39
C ILE A 53 5.50 7.62 -12.89
N GLY A 54 6.44 7.29 -12.02
CA GLY A 54 7.58 6.43 -12.38
C GLY A 54 7.11 5.08 -12.94
N MET A 55 6.13 4.44 -12.27
CA MET A 55 5.52 3.19 -12.75
C MET A 55 4.75 3.37 -14.06
N LEU A 56 4.03 4.46 -14.23
CA LEU A 56 3.27 4.79 -15.44
C LEU A 56 4.18 4.92 -16.65
N LEU A 57 5.28 5.68 -16.52
CA LEU A 57 6.24 5.87 -17.59
C LEU A 57 6.92 4.55 -17.97
N TRP A 58 7.20 3.68 -16.99
CA TRP A 58 7.69 2.33 -17.24
C TRP A 58 6.68 1.49 -18.04
N ILE A 59 5.42 1.47 -17.61
CA ILE A 59 4.35 0.73 -18.30
C ILE A 59 4.16 1.28 -19.72
N ASN A 60 4.14 2.59 -19.90
CA ASN A 60 3.96 3.19 -21.21
C ASN A 60 5.09 2.83 -22.18
N LYS A 61 6.34 2.85 -21.70
CA LYS A 61 7.53 2.48 -22.48
C LYS A 61 7.45 1.06 -23.03
N PHE A 62 6.90 0.13 -22.27
CA PHE A 62 6.81 -1.28 -22.66
C PHE A 62 5.42 -1.73 -23.10
N PHE A 63 4.43 -0.83 -23.15
CA PHE A 63 3.07 -1.18 -23.52
C PHE A 63 2.98 -1.79 -24.94
N PRO A 64 2.20 -2.87 -25.16
CA PRO A 64 1.36 -3.59 -24.18
C PRO A 64 2.09 -4.72 -23.43
N ASN A 65 3.35 -5.01 -23.76
CA ASN A 65 4.11 -6.13 -23.22
C ASN A 65 5.04 -5.68 -22.09
N VAL A 66 4.45 -5.29 -20.95
CA VAL A 66 5.22 -4.82 -19.79
C VAL A 66 6.00 -5.99 -19.17
N PRO A 67 7.33 -5.84 -19.00
CA PRO A 67 8.16 -6.87 -18.39
C PRO A 67 7.69 -7.28 -17.00
N PHE A 68 7.93 -8.54 -16.65
CA PHE A 68 7.77 -9.02 -15.27
C PHE A 68 8.66 -8.23 -14.32
N TRP A 69 9.92 -8.00 -14.69
CA TRP A 69 10.95 -7.44 -13.82
C TRP A 69 11.06 -5.92 -13.92
N TYR A 70 11.20 -5.26 -12.77
CA TYR A 70 11.40 -3.82 -12.66
C TYR A 70 12.79 -3.48 -12.09
N PRO A 71 13.83 -3.38 -12.94
CA PRO A 71 15.22 -3.27 -12.51
C PRO A 71 15.56 -1.92 -11.85
N LEU A 72 14.73 -0.89 -12.05
CA LEU A 72 14.92 0.39 -11.36
C LEU A 72 14.74 0.24 -9.84
N ALA A 73 13.96 -0.75 -9.40
CA ALA A 73 13.84 -1.17 -8.01
C ALA A 73 14.78 -2.37 -7.73
N GLY A 74 16.03 -2.08 -7.34
CA GLY A 74 17.12 -3.04 -7.16
C GLY A 74 16.87 -4.13 -6.11
N GLY A 75 15.87 -3.99 -5.24
CA GLY A 75 15.43 -5.04 -4.31
C GLY A 75 14.66 -6.20 -4.96
N GLY A 76 14.42 -6.14 -6.27
CA GLY A 76 13.65 -7.13 -7.00
C GLY A 76 12.15 -6.95 -6.81
N ILE A 77 11.55 -6.20 -7.73
CA ILE A 77 10.11 -5.95 -7.79
C ILE A 77 9.58 -6.41 -9.14
N SER A 78 8.40 -7.04 -9.12
CA SER A 78 7.58 -7.18 -10.31
C SER A 78 6.38 -6.26 -10.26
N LEU A 79 6.35 -5.19 -11.06
CA LEU A 79 5.22 -4.25 -11.06
C LEU A 79 3.91 -4.93 -11.45
N THR A 80 3.95 -5.86 -12.40
CA THR A 80 2.76 -6.54 -12.92
C THR A 80 2.21 -7.61 -11.98
N HIS A 81 3.03 -8.12 -11.06
CA HIS A 81 2.63 -9.18 -10.13
C HIS A 81 2.54 -8.71 -8.67
N SER A 82 3.19 -7.62 -8.29
CA SER A 82 3.14 -7.09 -6.93
C SER A 82 1.97 -6.14 -6.70
N TYR A 83 1.40 -5.56 -7.76
CA TYR A 83 0.34 -4.57 -7.65
C TYR A 83 -0.59 -4.60 -8.88
N PRO A 84 -1.90 -4.32 -8.74
CA PRO A 84 -2.80 -4.17 -9.88
C PRO A 84 -2.44 -2.92 -10.70
N VAL A 85 -1.96 -3.13 -11.93
CA VAL A 85 -1.47 -2.04 -12.80
C VAL A 85 -2.44 -1.66 -13.92
N PHE A 86 -3.65 -2.24 -13.96
CA PHE A 86 -4.59 -2.03 -15.06
C PHE A 86 -4.99 -0.56 -15.28
N SER A 87 -5.03 0.24 -14.21
CA SER A 87 -5.26 1.70 -14.30
C SER A 87 -4.18 2.38 -15.15
N LEU A 88 -2.92 1.97 -15.05
CA LEU A 88 -1.79 2.53 -15.79
C LEU A 88 -1.77 2.04 -17.25
N TYR A 89 -2.20 0.81 -17.50
CA TYR A 89 -2.48 0.32 -18.85
C TYR A 89 -3.56 1.17 -19.53
N LEU A 90 -4.62 1.55 -18.80
CA LEU A 90 -5.69 2.38 -19.35
C LEU A 90 -5.18 3.78 -19.70
N VAL A 91 -4.33 4.39 -18.86
CA VAL A 91 -3.70 5.69 -19.17
C VAL A 91 -2.85 5.60 -20.44
N SER A 92 -2.00 4.58 -20.55
CA SER A 92 -1.15 4.35 -21.73
C SER A 92 -1.97 4.08 -22.99
N LEU A 93 -3.12 3.40 -22.85
CA LEU A 93 -4.05 3.19 -23.96
C LEU A 93 -4.70 4.50 -24.42
N VAL A 94 -5.12 5.36 -23.48
CA VAL A 94 -5.72 6.68 -23.79
C VAL A 94 -4.73 7.55 -24.56
N GLU A 95 -3.46 7.62 -24.14
CA GLU A 95 -2.42 8.34 -24.88
C GLU A 95 -2.33 7.86 -26.33
N ARG A 96 -2.35 6.54 -26.57
CA ARG A 96 -2.18 5.94 -27.90
C ARG A 96 -3.37 6.11 -28.84
N ILE A 97 -4.58 6.31 -28.31
CA ILE A 97 -5.81 6.45 -29.11
C ILE A 97 -6.32 7.89 -29.18
N THR A 98 -5.63 8.83 -28.52
CA THR A 98 -5.97 10.26 -28.51
C THR A 98 -4.75 11.09 -28.93
N SER A 99 -4.91 12.42 -28.96
CA SER A 99 -3.78 13.35 -29.16
C SER A 99 -3.18 13.82 -27.83
N LEU A 100 -3.64 13.27 -26.70
CA LEU A 100 -3.16 13.64 -25.37
C LEU A 100 -1.83 12.96 -25.09
N ASN A 101 -0.93 13.65 -24.39
CA ASN A 101 0.29 13.03 -23.89
C ASN A 101 -0.01 12.16 -22.65
N ILE A 102 1.01 11.46 -22.15
CA ILE A 102 0.87 10.53 -21.03
C ILE A 102 0.38 11.21 -19.72
N PHE A 103 0.83 12.43 -19.43
CA PHE A 103 0.44 13.18 -18.23
C PHE A 103 -0.97 13.75 -18.36
N GLU A 104 -1.32 14.25 -19.54
CA GLU A 104 -2.68 14.70 -19.84
C GLU A 104 -3.68 13.54 -19.73
N SER A 105 -3.30 12.36 -20.22
CA SER A 105 -4.09 11.14 -20.10
C SER A 105 -4.25 10.69 -18.65
N PHE A 106 -3.19 10.80 -17.85
CA PHE A 106 -3.20 10.50 -16.41
C PHE A 106 -4.17 11.41 -15.66
N SER A 107 -4.06 12.72 -15.86
CA SER A 107 -4.93 13.73 -15.26
C SER A 107 -6.37 13.60 -15.74
N LEU A 108 -6.60 13.29 -17.02
CA LEU A 108 -7.96 13.07 -17.54
C LEU A 108 -8.64 11.89 -16.86
N LEU A 109 -7.95 10.76 -16.71
CA LEU A 109 -8.54 9.58 -16.08
C LEU A 109 -8.75 9.76 -14.57
N GLY A 110 -7.83 10.46 -13.88
CA GLY A 110 -8.00 10.84 -12.49
C GLY A 110 -9.21 11.78 -12.28
N PHE A 111 -9.37 12.78 -13.14
CA PHE A 111 -10.55 13.64 -13.15
C PHE A 111 -11.84 12.86 -13.43
N ALA A 112 -11.80 11.99 -14.44
CA ALA A 112 -12.94 11.16 -14.82
C ALA A 112 -13.38 10.22 -13.69
N SER A 113 -12.47 9.79 -12.81
CA SER A 113 -12.81 8.87 -11.72
C SER A 113 -13.83 9.45 -10.74
N ILE A 114 -13.65 10.70 -10.33
CA ILE A 114 -14.55 11.40 -9.42
C ILE A 114 -15.87 11.76 -10.12
N LEU A 115 -15.77 12.27 -11.37
CA LEU A 115 -16.94 12.66 -12.14
C LEU A 115 -17.86 11.46 -12.46
N ILE A 116 -17.29 10.36 -12.94
CA ILE A 116 -18.05 9.15 -13.27
C ILE A 116 -18.63 8.53 -12.00
N PHE A 117 -17.94 8.58 -10.86
CA PHE A 117 -18.50 8.12 -9.58
C PHE A 117 -19.74 8.93 -9.19
N ALA A 118 -19.68 10.27 -9.26
CA ALA A 118 -20.80 11.15 -8.96
C ALA A 118 -21.99 10.92 -9.91
N ILE A 119 -21.72 10.80 -11.22
CA ILE A 119 -22.74 10.46 -12.22
C ILE A 119 -23.34 9.08 -11.94
N SER A 120 -22.52 8.11 -11.54
CA SER A 120 -22.99 6.75 -11.23
C SER A 120 -23.87 6.73 -9.97
N ILE A 121 -23.58 7.55 -8.95
CA ILE A 121 -24.50 7.78 -7.82
C ILE A 121 -25.84 8.31 -8.34
N TYR A 122 -25.80 9.33 -9.22
CA TYR A 122 -27.02 9.89 -9.79
C TYR A 122 -27.84 8.83 -10.53
N VAL A 123 -27.20 8.05 -11.40
CA VAL A 123 -27.85 6.97 -12.17
C VAL A 123 -28.41 5.90 -11.22
N PHE A 124 -27.63 5.45 -10.24
CA PHE A 124 -28.08 4.45 -9.27
C PHE A 124 -29.31 4.93 -8.50
N VAL A 125 -29.27 6.13 -7.91
CA VAL A 125 -30.37 6.67 -7.10
C VAL A 125 -31.60 6.96 -7.96
N SER A 126 -31.42 7.55 -9.15
CA SER A 126 -32.54 7.89 -10.03
C SER A 126 -33.27 6.63 -10.53
N LEU A 127 -32.54 5.56 -10.84
CA LEU A 127 -33.12 4.29 -11.29
C LEU A 127 -33.69 3.46 -10.13
N ARG A 128 -32.94 3.34 -9.02
CA ARG A 128 -33.23 2.37 -7.95
C ARG A 128 -34.05 2.94 -6.82
N LEU A 129 -33.84 4.21 -6.46
CA LEU A 129 -34.69 4.93 -5.50
C LEU A 129 -35.80 5.75 -6.19
N LYS A 130 -35.82 5.80 -7.53
CA LYS A 130 -36.86 6.44 -8.36
C LYS A 130 -37.05 7.93 -8.06
N SER A 131 -35.97 8.63 -7.73
CA SER A 131 -35.99 10.06 -7.38
C SER A 131 -34.77 10.77 -7.98
N GLN A 132 -34.97 11.58 -9.03
CA GLN A 132 -33.90 12.35 -9.66
C GLN A 132 -33.41 13.50 -8.78
N THR A 133 -34.28 14.07 -7.95
CA THR A 133 -33.90 15.09 -6.96
C THR A 133 -32.99 14.53 -5.88
N THR A 134 -33.35 13.38 -5.31
CA THR A 134 -32.48 12.68 -4.35
C THR A 134 -31.16 12.31 -5.01
N ALA A 135 -31.19 11.91 -6.29
CA ALA A 135 -30.00 11.56 -7.05
C ALA A 135 -29.05 12.75 -7.25
N LEU A 136 -29.57 13.92 -7.62
CA LEU A 136 -28.78 15.13 -7.81
C LEU A 136 -28.17 15.59 -6.47
N ILE A 137 -28.97 15.65 -5.40
CA ILE A 137 -28.48 16.02 -4.07
C ILE A 137 -27.40 15.05 -3.60
N ALA A 138 -27.58 13.74 -3.78
CA ALA A 138 -26.58 12.74 -3.39
C ALA A 138 -25.26 12.89 -4.15
N ALA A 139 -25.32 13.15 -5.46
CA ALA A 139 -24.13 13.37 -6.28
C ALA A 139 -23.38 14.65 -5.87
N ILE A 140 -24.10 15.74 -5.60
CA ILE A 140 -23.49 16.98 -5.10
C ILE A 140 -22.92 16.77 -3.69
N PHE A 141 -23.64 16.09 -2.80
CA PHE A 141 -23.16 15.77 -1.45
C PHE A 141 -21.89 14.92 -1.46
N TYR A 142 -21.73 14.02 -2.43
CA TYR A 142 -20.46 13.34 -2.66
C TYR A 142 -19.36 14.34 -3.07
N LEU A 143 -19.61 15.18 -4.08
CA LEU A 143 -18.60 16.11 -4.60
C LEU A 143 -18.13 17.15 -3.58
N ILE A 144 -19.04 17.64 -2.72
CA ILE A 144 -18.68 18.60 -1.66
C ILE A 144 -17.95 17.95 -0.49
N SER A 145 -17.89 16.62 -0.44
CA SER A 145 -17.28 15.91 0.69
C SER A 145 -15.78 15.79 0.48
N PRO A 146 -14.93 16.29 1.40
CA PRO A 146 -13.47 16.21 1.27
C PRO A 146 -12.94 14.80 0.98
N ILE A 147 -13.53 13.79 1.63
CA ILE A 147 -13.26 12.37 1.40
C ILE A 147 -13.38 11.92 -0.08
N ALA A 148 -14.13 12.64 -0.91
CA ALA A 148 -14.21 12.35 -2.34
C ALA A 148 -12.89 12.60 -3.07
N TRP A 149 -12.07 13.52 -2.56
CA TRP A 149 -10.84 13.96 -3.21
C TRP A 149 -9.59 13.38 -2.56
N THR A 150 -9.62 13.14 -1.24
CA THR A 150 -8.46 12.70 -0.42
C THR A 150 -7.61 11.61 -1.07
N TRP A 151 -8.23 10.57 -1.67
CA TRP A 151 -7.48 9.48 -2.30
C TRP A 151 -6.63 9.97 -3.45
N LEU A 152 -7.18 10.86 -4.27
CA LEU A 152 -6.53 11.33 -5.49
C LEU A 152 -5.59 12.50 -5.21
N THR A 153 -6.01 13.45 -4.37
CA THR A 153 -5.31 14.73 -4.18
C THR A 153 -4.36 14.76 -2.99
N ASP A 154 -4.70 14.07 -1.90
CA ASP A 154 -3.94 14.20 -0.65
C ASP A 154 -2.92 13.06 -0.59
N TRP A 155 -3.39 11.83 -0.78
CA TRP A 155 -2.55 10.64 -0.69
C TRP A 155 -1.97 10.23 -2.03
N GLY A 156 -2.62 10.54 -3.16
CA GLY A 156 -2.16 10.12 -4.48
C GLY A 156 -2.37 8.62 -4.77
N PHE A 157 -3.33 7.98 -4.10
CA PHE A 157 -3.81 6.61 -4.34
C PHE A 157 -4.58 6.52 -5.68
N TYR A 158 -3.86 6.79 -6.76
CA TYR A 158 -4.41 6.96 -8.10
C TYR A 158 -5.13 5.71 -8.60
N ALA A 159 -4.50 4.54 -8.51
CA ALA A 159 -5.07 3.29 -9.01
C ALA A 159 -6.39 2.93 -8.30
N GLU A 160 -6.45 3.17 -6.99
CA GLU A 160 -7.68 2.99 -6.22
C GLU A 160 -8.74 4.03 -6.61
N SER A 161 -8.37 5.31 -6.73
CA SER A 161 -9.29 6.34 -7.20
C SER A 161 -9.87 6.00 -8.58
N ALA A 162 -9.03 5.59 -9.53
CA ALA A 162 -9.45 5.16 -10.87
C ALA A 162 -10.40 3.96 -10.82
N SER A 163 -10.19 3.02 -9.91
CA SER A 163 -11.08 1.85 -9.72
C SER A 163 -12.52 2.24 -9.37
N HIS A 164 -12.71 3.42 -8.76
CA HIS A 164 -14.02 3.89 -8.34
C HIS A 164 -15.00 4.10 -9.51
N ILE A 165 -14.51 4.34 -10.74
CA ILE A 165 -15.31 4.38 -11.97
C ILE A 165 -16.27 3.18 -12.05
N PHE A 166 -15.85 2.02 -11.54
CA PHE A 166 -16.61 0.78 -11.61
C PHE A 166 -17.38 0.42 -10.34
N ALA A 167 -17.16 1.12 -9.22
CA ALA A 167 -17.75 0.78 -7.93
C ALA A 167 -19.29 0.78 -7.95
N ILE A 168 -19.88 1.93 -8.29
CA ILE A 168 -21.33 2.12 -8.30
C ILE A 168 -22.00 1.43 -9.51
N PRO A 169 -21.39 1.36 -10.70
CA PRO A 169 -21.87 0.47 -11.76
C PRO A 169 -21.94 -1.00 -11.31
N ALA A 170 -20.90 -1.53 -10.67
CA ALA A 170 -20.92 -2.91 -10.14
C ALA A 170 -22.06 -3.10 -9.14
N LEU A 171 -22.25 -2.16 -8.19
CA LEU A 171 -23.34 -2.21 -7.22
C LEU A 171 -24.73 -2.10 -7.87
N LEU A 172 -24.89 -1.24 -8.89
CA LEU A 172 -26.13 -1.08 -9.64
C LEU A 172 -26.55 -2.38 -10.33
N PHE A 173 -25.61 -2.99 -11.06
CA PHE A 173 -25.88 -4.23 -11.77
C PHE A 173 -26.02 -5.42 -10.83
N TRP A 174 -25.30 -5.43 -9.70
CA TRP A 174 -25.55 -6.37 -8.61
C TRP A 174 -26.98 -6.24 -8.08
N ASP A 175 -27.46 -5.04 -7.72
CA ASP A 175 -28.82 -4.86 -7.21
C ASP A 175 -29.87 -5.28 -8.26
N LEU A 176 -29.68 -4.94 -9.53
CA LEU A 176 -30.56 -5.35 -10.63
C LEU A 176 -30.60 -6.88 -10.79
N TYR A 177 -29.45 -7.53 -10.76
CA TYR A 177 -29.31 -8.99 -10.79
C TYR A 177 -29.99 -9.62 -9.57
N PHE A 178 -29.55 -9.24 -8.37
CA PHE A 178 -30.00 -9.77 -7.09
C PHE A 178 -31.50 -9.67 -6.95
N THR A 179 -32.08 -8.47 -7.16
CA THR A 179 -33.52 -8.28 -7.01
C THR A 179 -34.33 -9.09 -8.02
N SER A 180 -33.88 -9.18 -9.26
CA SER A 180 -34.56 -10.00 -10.27
C SER A 180 -34.44 -11.50 -9.97
N PHE A 181 -33.27 -11.94 -9.52
CA PHE A 181 -32.96 -13.33 -9.19
C PHE A 181 -33.78 -13.83 -8.00
N VAL A 182 -33.82 -13.07 -6.89
CA VAL A 182 -34.59 -13.49 -5.70
C VAL A 182 -36.10 -13.49 -5.95
N GLU A 183 -36.58 -12.66 -6.89
CA GLU A 183 -37.96 -12.69 -7.40
C GLU A 183 -38.24 -13.89 -8.33
N GLY A 184 -37.26 -14.76 -8.59
CA GLY A 184 -37.40 -15.94 -9.45
C GLY A 184 -37.33 -15.63 -10.95
N LYS A 185 -36.84 -14.43 -11.33
CA LYS A 185 -36.76 -13.99 -12.73
C LYS A 185 -35.31 -14.15 -13.22
N PHE A 186 -35.01 -15.25 -13.92
CA PHE A 186 -33.68 -15.52 -14.48
C PHE A 186 -33.62 -15.57 -16.02
N GLY A 187 -34.33 -14.64 -16.67
CA GLY A 187 -34.30 -14.45 -18.13
C GLY A 187 -33.11 -13.63 -18.64
N VAL A 188 -33.10 -13.29 -19.94
CA VAL A 188 -32.01 -12.56 -20.62
C VAL A 188 -31.57 -11.30 -19.86
N LYS A 189 -32.52 -10.47 -19.40
CA LYS A 189 -32.21 -9.23 -18.67
C LYS A 189 -31.42 -9.48 -17.40
N THR A 190 -31.82 -10.45 -16.59
CA THR A 190 -31.13 -10.81 -15.33
C THR A 190 -29.71 -11.32 -15.57
N ARG A 191 -29.50 -12.03 -16.68
CA ARG A 191 -28.18 -12.53 -17.10
C ARG A 191 -27.27 -11.43 -17.60
N ILE A 192 -27.83 -10.46 -18.33
CA ILE A 192 -27.12 -9.22 -18.69
C ILE A 192 -26.70 -8.47 -17.42
N TYR A 193 -27.59 -8.36 -16.42
CA TYR A 193 -27.25 -7.72 -15.15
C TYR A 193 -26.12 -8.46 -14.43
N LEU A 194 -26.17 -9.79 -14.39
CA LEU A 194 -25.10 -10.61 -13.83
C LEU A 194 -23.77 -10.35 -14.55
N ALA A 195 -23.76 -10.41 -15.89
CA ALA A 195 -22.55 -10.21 -16.68
C ALA A 195 -21.93 -8.84 -16.45
N PHE A 196 -22.73 -7.76 -16.48
CA PHE A 196 -22.21 -6.42 -16.18
C PHE A 196 -21.74 -6.27 -14.74
N ALA A 197 -22.43 -6.87 -13.77
CA ALA A 197 -21.98 -6.87 -12.38
C ALA A 197 -20.58 -7.51 -12.25
N ILE A 198 -20.35 -8.64 -12.92
CA ILE A 198 -19.05 -9.34 -12.93
C ILE A 198 -17.99 -8.53 -13.68
N VAL A 199 -18.31 -8.00 -14.86
CA VAL A 199 -17.36 -7.21 -15.67
C VAL A 199 -16.90 -5.98 -14.89
N PHE A 200 -17.82 -5.18 -14.32
CA PHE A 200 -17.43 -4.00 -13.55
C PHE A 200 -16.69 -4.36 -12.26
N ALA A 201 -17.11 -5.42 -11.55
CA ALA A 201 -16.39 -5.89 -10.38
C ALA A 201 -14.97 -6.39 -10.70
N ALA A 202 -14.80 -7.10 -11.81
CA ALA A 202 -13.51 -7.61 -12.26
C ALA A 202 -12.58 -6.48 -12.72
N LEU A 203 -13.07 -5.53 -13.53
CA LEU A 203 -12.31 -4.37 -13.97
C LEU A 203 -11.89 -3.48 -12.80
N GLY A 204 -12.81 -3.25 -11.86
CA GLY A 204 -12.52 -2.53 -10.64
C GLY A 204 -11.47 -3.22 -9.77
N SER A 205 -11.56 -4.54 -9.61
CA SER A 205 -10.57 -5.35 -8.89
C SER A 205 -9.20 -5.37 -9.58
N ALA A 206 -9.19 -5.33 -10.93
CA ALA A 206 -7.97 -5.27 -11.73
C ALA A 206 -7.27 -3.90 -11.65
N MET A 207 -8.02 -2.83 -11.39
CA MET A 207 -7.45 -1.51 -11.07
C MET A 207 -6.97 -1.44 -9.62
N HIS A 208 -7.72 -2.02 -8.68
CA HIS A 208 -7.32 -2.09 -7.27
C HIS A 208 -8.09 -3.17 -6.49
N PHE A 209 -7.39 -4.03 -5.74
CA PHE A 209 -8.01 -5.13 -5.01
C PHE A 209 -9.01 -4.68 -3.93
N ALA A 210 -8.77 -3.54 -3.28
CA ALA A 210 -9.64 -3.04 -2.20
C ALA A 210 -11.08 -2.81 -2.67
N LEU A 211 -11.27 -2.42 -3.95
CA LEU A 211 -12.61 -2.26 -4.52
C LEU A 211 -13.38 -3.59 -4.52
N GLY A 212 -12.73 -4.67 -4.96
CA GLY A 212 -13.33 -6.00 -5.02
C GLY A 212 -13.73 -6.50 -3.63
N LEU A 213 -12.86 -6.29 -2.63
CA LEU A 213 -13.14 -6.63 -1.23
C LEU A 213 -14.28 -5.79 -0.66
N GLY A 214 -14.27 -4.47 -0.85
CA GLY A 214 -15.35 -3.58 -0.41
C GLY A 214 -16.70 -3.93 -1.05
N LEU A 215 -16.69 -4.36 -2.31
CA LEU A 215 -17.91 -4.77 -3.02
C LEU A 215 -18.52 -6.02 -2.40
N LEU A 216 -17.70 -7.00 -2.02
CA LEU A 216 -18.17 -8.19 -1.30
C LEU A 216 -18.78 -7.78 0.05
N GLY A 217 -18.15 -6.86 0.78
CA GLY A 217 -18.67 -6.33 2.05
C GLY A 217 -20.08 -5.76 1.92
N ILE A 218 -20.30 -4.84 0.98
CA ILE A 218 -21.64 -4.27 0.76
C ILE A 218 -22.65 -5.31 0.24
N ILE A 219 -22.23 -6.30 -0.56
CA ILE A 219 -23.10 -7.39 -1.02
C ILE A 219 -23.62 -8.23 0.16
N PHE A 220 -22.77 -8.56 1.14
CA PHE A 220 -23.20 -9.28 2.34
C PHE A 220 -24.24 -8.49 3.14
N ILE A 221 -24.01 -7.18 3.34
CA ILE A 221 -25.01 -6.31 3.97
C ILE A 221 -26.27 -6.21 3.12
N TYR A 222 -26.16 -6.29 1.80
CA TYR A 222 -27.30 -6.32 0.90
C TYR A 222 -28.27 -7.46 1.19
N ILE A 223 -27.71 -8.66 1.36
CA ILE A 223 -28.44 -9.86 1.72
C ILE A 223 -29.08 -9.70 3.10
N ALA A 224 -28.30 -9.25 4.09
CA ALA A 224 -28.78 -9.06 5.47
C ALA A 224 -29.94 -8.05 5.56
N GLY A 225 -29.81 -6.89 4.90
CA GLY A 225 -30.83 -5.84 4.90
C GLY A 225 -32.17 -6.30 4.30
N TYR A 226 -32.11 -7.03 3.18
CA TYR A 226 -33.30 -7.61 2.54
C TYR A 226 -33.96 -8.68 3.41
N LEU A 227 -33.18 -9.52 4.07
CA LEU A 227 -33.68 -10.55 4.98
C LEU A 227 -34.39 -9.94 6.19
N ILE A 228 -33.76 -8.96 6.86
CA ILE A 228 -34.33 -8.29 8.03
C ILE A 228 -35.70 -7.68 7.70
N LYS A 229 -35.83 -7.04 6.52
CA LYS A 229 -37.07 -6.40 6.06
C LYS A 229 -38.05 -7.32 5.34
N SER A 230 -37.74 -8.59 5.15
CA SER A 230 -38.66 -9.57 4.56
C SER A 230 -39.62 -10.14 5.61
N LYS A 231 -40.81 -10.54 5.16
CA LYS A 231 -41.79 -11.26 6.01
C LYS A 231 -41.20 -12.58 6.47
N LYS A 232 -41.59 -13.05 7.66
CA LYS A 232 -41.02 -14.27 8.25
C LYS A 232 -41.20 -15.48 7.33
N GLU A 233 -42.36 -15.64 6.71
CA GLU A 233 -42.63 -16.73 5.76
C GLU A 233 -41.69 -16.73 4.54
N GLU A 234 -41.26 -15.55 4.08
CA GLU A 234 -40.42 -15.39 2.88
C GLU A 234 -38.92 -15.55 3.17
N ARG A 235 -38.49 -15.44 4.45
CA ARG A 235 -37.07 -15.36 4.84
C ARG A 235 -36.26 -16.57 4.42
N LYS A 236 -36.81 -17.78 4.54
CA LYS A 236 -36.09 -19.02 4.18
C LYS A 236 -35.77 -19.03 2.68
N GLN A 237 -36.78 -18.83 1.84
CA GLN A 237 -36.63 -18.84 0.40
C GLN A 237 -35.74 -17.69 -0.07
N LEU A 238 -35.93 -16.50 0.51
CA LEU A 238 -35.09 -15.35 0.23
C LEU A 238 -33.63 -15.61 0.59
N LEU A 239 -33.35 -16.22 1.75
CA LEU A 239 -31.99 -16.58 2.16
C LEU A 239 -31.35 -17.54 1.17
N VAL A 240 -32.05 -18.62 0.82
CA VAL A 240 -31.53 -19.62 -0.13
C VAL A 240 -31.22 -18.98 -1.48
N ARG A 241 -32.16 -18.21 -2.05
CA ARG A 241 -31.94 -17.51 -3.33
C ARG A 241 -30.82 -16.48 -3.23
N SER A 242 -30.69 -15.80 -2.10
CA SER A 242 -29.61 -14.83 -1.88
C SER A 242 -28.24 -15.50 -1.83
N LEU A 243 -28.12 -16.64 -1.14
CA LEU A 243 -26.89 -17.42 -1.09
C LEU A 243 -26.53 -18.00 -2.46
N LEU A 244 -27.52 -18.45 -3.25
CA LEU A 244 -27.29 -18.90 -4.63
C LEU A 244 -26.85 -17.75 -5.53
N ALA A 245 -27.47 -16.57 -5.42
CA ALA A 245 -27.06 -15.39 -6.17
C ALA A 245 -25.62 -14.99 -5.86
N LEU A 246 -25.25 -14.99 -4.57
CA LEU A 246 -23.90 -14.73 -4.11
C LEU A 246 -22.92 -15.77 -4.63
N LEU A 247 -23.26 -17.06 -4.56
CA LEU A 247 -22.38 -18.14 -5.02
C LEU A 247 -22.10 -18.03 -6.52
N ILE A 248 -23.14 -17.79 -7.34
CA ILE A 248 -22.98 -17.59 -8.79
C ILE A 248 -22.07 -16.40 -9.05
N PHE A 249 -22.36 -15.25 -8.45
CA PHE A 249 -21.55 -14.05 -8.60
C PHE A 249 -20.10 -14.28 -8.17
N ALA A 250 -19.88 -14.91 -7.01
CA ALA A 250 -18.55 -15.18 -6.47
C ALA A 250 -17.74 -16.13 -7.36
N ILE A 251 -18.36 -17.20 -7.91
CA ILE A 251 -17.70 -18.12 -8.83
C ILE A 251 -17.25 -17.39 -10.09
N PHE A 252 -18.15 -16.68 -10.76
CA PHE A 252 -17.80 -15.98 -11.99
C PHE A 252 -16.80 -14.85 -11.76
N LEU A 253 -16.94 -14.08 -10.67
CA LEU A 253 -15.97 -13.05 -10.31
C LEU A 253 -14.60 -13.66 -10.00
N ASN A 254 -14.55 -14.77 -9.25
CA ASN A 254 -13.29 -15.46 -8.96
C ASN A 254 -12.59 -15.90 -10.25
N LEU A 255 -13.31 -16.57 -11.15
CA LEU A 255 -12.75 -17.03 -12.42
C LEU A 255 -12.34 -15.88 -13.35
N ALA A 256 -13.14 -14.82 -13.42
CA ALA A 256 -12.85 -13.62 -14.22
C ALA A 256 -11.61 -12.85 -13.74
N THR A 257 -11.21 -13.04 -12.48
CA THR A 257 -10.08 -12.33 -11.85
C THR A 257 -8.81 -13.19 -11.70
N LEU A 258 -8.84 -14.46 -12.11
CA LEU A 258 -7.69 -15.36 -12.01
C LEU A 258 -6.44 -14.82 -12.73
N ALA A 259 -6.62 -14.21 -13.91
CA ALA A 259 -5.54 -13.69 -14.75
C ALA A 259 -4.60 -12.69 -14.04
N PHE A 260 -5.06 -12.00 -12.98
CA PHE A 260 -4.21 -11.09 -12.19
C PHE A 260 -4.09 -11.53 -10.74
N ARG A 261 -5.08 -12.24 -10.18
CA ARG A 261 -5.02 -12.76 -8.82
C ARG A 261 -3.99 -13.87 -8.67
N VAL A 262 -3.88 -14.80 -9.61
CA VAL A 262 -2.93 -15.93 -9.51
C VAL A 262 -1.48 -15.44 -9.57
N PRO A 263 -1.08 -14.59 -10.55
CA PRO A 263 0.20 -13.88 -10.53
C PRO A 263 0.51 -13.21 -9.18
N TYR A 264 -0.43 -12.43 -8.65
CA TYR A 264 -0.27 -11.76 -7.37
C TYR A 264 -0.09 -12.73 -6.20
N GLN A 265 -0.87 -13.81 -6.15
CA GLN A 265 -0.77 -14.84 -5.11
C GLN A 265 0.55 -15.62 -5.19
N ASN A 266 1.04 -15.91 -6.41
CA ASN A 266 2.33 -16.54 -6.60
C ASN A 266 3.46 -15.63 -6.12
N TYR A 267 3.41 -14.35 -6.49
CA TYR A 267 4.41 -13.37 -6.11
C TYR A 267 4.44 -13.10 -4.60
N THR A 268 3.26 -12.88 -3.99
CA THR A 268 3.14 -12.65 -2.54
C THR A 268 3.62 -13.82 -1.68
N LYS A 269 3.50 -15.07 -2.15
CA LYS A 269 4.09 -16.24 -1.47
C LYS A 269 5.62 -16.19 -1.45
N VAL A 270 6.25 -15.58 -2.44
CA VAL A 270 7.70 -15.41 -2.49
C VAL A 270 8.12 -14.21 -1.63
N THR A 271 7.45 -13.06 -1.75
CA THR A 271 7.77 -11.88 -0.93
C THR A 271 7.49 -12.10 0.56
N ALA A 272 6.52 -12.94 0.93
CA ALA A 272 6.30 -13.33 2.33
C ALA A 272 7.52 -14.03 2.94
N GLN A 273 8.29 -14.79 2.14
CA GLN A 273 9.56 -15.38 2.57
C GLN A 273 10.70 -14.36 2.68
N ALA A 274 10.47 -13.12 2.25
CA ALA A 274 11.35 -11.99 2.44
C ALA A 274 10.88 -11.07 3.58
N GLY A 275 9.93 -11.53 4.40
CA GLY A 275 9.41 -10.81 5.56
C GLY A 275 8.29 -9.81 5.24
N VAL A 276 7.72 -9.83 4.03
CA VAL A 276 6.47 -9.10 3.76
C VAL A 276 5.32 -9.83 4.47
N GLY A 277 5.03 -9.41 5.70
CA GLY A 277 4.08 -10.06 6.60
C GLY A 277 2.80 -9.24 6.82
N SER A 278 1.75 -9.92 7.30
CA SER A 278 0.48 -9.28 7.68
C SER A 278 0.74 -8.22 8.75
N PRO A 279 0.11 -7.02 8.67
CA PRO A 279 0.20 -6.01 9.71
C PRO A 279 -0.05 -6.61 11.09
N ASN A 280 0.61 -6.06 12.12
CA ASN A 280 0.24 -6.34 13.50
C ASN A 280 -1.21 -5.92 13.69
N ASN A 281 -2.13 -6.89 13.66
CA ASN A 281 -3.56 -6.69 13.83
C ASN A 281 -3.93 -6.63 15.32
N ASP A 282 -3.08 -6.02 16.14
CA ASP A 282 -3.36 -5.80 17.55
C ASP A 282 -4.24 -4.56 17.73
N LEU A 283 -4.83 -4.45 18.92
CA LEU A 283 -5.77 -3.38 19.23
C LEU A 283 -5.08 -2.00 19.28
N GLU A 284 -3.80 -1.94 19.63
CA GLU A 284 -3.08 -0.68 19.80
C GLU A 284 -2.70 -0.07 18.45
N ALA A 285 -2.22 -0.90 17.52
CA ALA A 285 -1.98 -0.50 16.14
C ALA A 285 -3.24 0.08 15.48
N TYR A 286 -4.43 -0.47 15.77
CA TYR A 286 -5.70 0.10 15.29
C TYR A 286 -6.07 1.43 15.98
N ARG A 287 -5.71 1.63 17.25
CA ARG A 287 -5.98 2.90 17.95
C ARG A 287 -5.13 4.03 17.40
N GLU A 288 -3.90 3.75 17.04
CA GLU A 288 -2.95 4.76 16.52
C GLU A 288 -3.22 5.12 15.06
N SER A 289 -3.85 4.23 14.27
CA SER A 289 -4.01 4.40 12.82
C SER A 289 -5.41 4.78 12.34
N LEU A 290 -6.43 4.73 13.20
CA LEU A 290 -7.82 4.97 12.79
C LEU A 290 -8.32 6.36 13.22
N PRO A 291 -9.08 7.04 12.35
CA PRO A 291 -9.65 8.34 12.68
C PRO A 291 -10.84 8.21 13.64
N SER A 292 -11.07 9.24 14.46
CA SER A 292 -12.25 9.31 15.32
C SER A 292 -13.55 9.51 14.53
N TYR A 293 -14.67 9.08 15.12
CA TYR A 293 -16.02 9.30 14.57
C TYR A 293 -16.36 10.78 14.37
N LEU A 294 -16.01 11.61 15.36
CA LEU A 294 -16.28 13.05 15.31
C LEU A 294 -15.52 13.70 14.15
N HIS A 295 -14.28 13.29 13.92
CA HIS A 295 -13.51 13.74 12.78
C HIS A 295 -14.19 13.36 11.46
N LEU A 296 -14.55 12.08 11.29
CA LEU A 296 -15.18 11.58 10.07
C LEU A 296 -16.52 12.22 9.74
N TRP A 297 -17.28 12.61 10.77
CA TRP A 297 -18.54 13.32 10.59
C TRP A 297 -18.39 14.83 10.41
N GLY A 298 -17.16 15.35 10.43
CA GLY A 298 -16.84 16.77 10.23
C GLY A 298 -16.85 17.61 11.51
N PHE A 299 -17.15 17.02 12.68
CA PHE A 299 -17.24 17.73 13.96
C PHE A 299 -15.89 17.98 14.63
N ALA A 300 -14.79 17.42 14.12
CA ALA A 300 -13.44 17.62 14.64
C ALA A 300 -12.38 17.70 13.52
N SER A 301 -11.24 18.31 13.82
CA SER A 301 -10.04 18.36 12.98
C SER A 301 -8.83 17.91 13.77
N TYR A 302 -7.82 17.41 13.07
CA TYR A 302 -6.52 17.11 13.67
C TYR A 302 -5.62 18.34 13.62
N LYS A 303 -4.71 18.44 14.60
CA LYS A 303 -3.65 19.46 14.60
C LYS A 303 -2.50 19.00 13.70
N LYS A 304 -1.69 19.93 13.20
CA LYS A 304 -0.61 19.66 12.24
C LYS A 304 0.50 18.75 12.79
N ASP A 305 0.68 18.75 14.11
CA ASP A 305 1.62 17.91 14.86
C ASP A 305 1.08 16.51 15.20
N ASP A 306 -0.21 16.25 14.94
CA ASP A 306 -0.84 14.93 15.14
C ASP A 306 -0.45 13.98 14.00
N PHE A 307 -0.11 12.73 14.34
CA PHE A 307 0.13 11.68 13.35
C PHE A 307 -1.05 11.49 12.38
N LEU A 308 -2.28 11.65 12.89
CA LEU A 308 -3.51 11.54 12.09
C LEU A 308 -3.82 12.79 11.26
N PHE A 309 -2.97 13.83 11.27
CA PHE A 309 -3.17 15.02 10.44
C PHE A 309 -3.27 14.70 8.95
N ALA A 310 -2.56 13.67 8.47
CA ALA A 310 -2.68 13.19 7.10
C ALA A 310 -4.10 12.70 6.74
N MET A 311 -4.95 12.44 7.74
CA MET A 311 -6.36 12.09 7.57
C MET A 311 -7.30 13.29 7.72
N ASN A 312 -6.82 14.53 7.87
CA ASN A 312 -7.68 15.67 8.24
C ASN A 312 -8.81 15.99 7.23
N HIS A 313 -8.63 15.58 5.98
CA HIS A 313 -9.63 15.70 4.91
C HIS A 313 -10.39 14.40 4.64
N PHE A 314 -10.06 13.31 5.35
CA PHE A 314 -10.83 12.07 5.32
C PHE A 314 -12.09 12.20 6.18
N LYS A 315 -13.04 13.03 5.73
CA LYS A 315 -14.30 13.31 6.44
C LYS A 315 -15.44 13.73 5.52
N PHE A 316 -16.65 13.62 6.04
CA PHE A 316 -17.85 14.21 5.47
C PHE A 316 -18.09 15.61 6.08
N PRO A 317 -18.67 16.54 5.31
CA PRO A 317 -19.15 17.81 5.86
C PRO A 317 -20.18 17.59 6.95
N ILE A 318 -20.21 18.46 7.96
CA ILE A 318 -21.13 18.40 9.09
C ILE A 318 -22.56 18.30 8.58
N ILE A 319 -22.94 19.12 7.61
CA ILE A 319 -24.29 19.13 7.09
C ILE A 319 -24.69 17.83 6.38
N VAL A 320 -23.75 17.20 5.67
CA VAL A 320 -23.97 15.88 5.06
C VAL A 320 -24.14 14.83 6.15
N SER A 321 -23.35 14.90 7.23
CA SER A 321 -23.46 14.01 8.39
C SER A 321 -24.78 14.16 9.14
N VAL A 322 -25.21 15.39 9.43
CA VAL A 322 -26.50 15.67 10.08
C VAL A 322 -27.66 15.09 9.26
N PHE A 323 -27.70 15.38 7.95
CA PHE A 323 -28.73 14.80 7.10
C PHE A 323 -28.59 13.29 6.93
N GLY A 324 -27.37 12.76 6.95
CA GLY A 324 -27.08 11.33 6.93
C GLY A 324 -27.69 10.61 8.13
N PHE A 325 -27.54 11.16 9.33
CA PHE A 325 -28.22 10.66 10.53
C PHE A 325 -29.74 10.71 10.39
N VAL A 326 -30.30 11.85 9.94
CA VAL A 326 -31.74 11.97 9.74
C VAL A 326 -32.27 10.95 8.73
N GLY A 327 -31.57 10.78 7.61
CA GLY A 327 -31.91 9.80 6.57
C GLY A 327 -31.85 8.36 7.09
N THR A 328 -30.81 8.03 7.86
CA THR A 328 -30.59 6.70 8.45
C THR A 328 -31.69 6.39 9.47
N LEU A 329 -31.92 7.30 10.41
CA LEU A 329 -32.81 7.08 11.56
C LEU A 329 -34.29 7.16 11.20
N PHE A 330 -34.70 8.05 10.29
CA PHE A 330 -36.13 8.34 10.10
C PHE A 330 -36.70 7.93 8.73
N PHE A 331 -35.91 8.01 7.65
CA PHE A 331 -36.45 7.92 6.29
C PHE A 331 -36.08 6.65 5.52
N SER A 332 -35.15 5.86 6.04
CA SER A 332 -34.66 4.65 5.36
C SER A 332 -35.48 3.38 5.65
N TRP A 333 -36.34 3.38 6.67
CA TRP A 333 -37.01 2.17 7.15
C TRP A 333 -38.17 1.67 6.27
N LYS A 334 -38.68 2.49 5.36
CA LYS A 334 -39.90 2.20 4.56
C LYS A 334 -39.64 1.31 3.33
N ASP A 335 -38.41 1.26 2.84
CA ASP A 335 -38.04 0.54 1.63
C ASP A 335 -36.84 -0.38 1.91
N LYS A 336 -36.87 -1.61 1.38
CA LYS A 336 -35.82 -2.61 1.64
C LYS A 336 -34.44 -2.12 1.19
N ARG A 337 -34.34 -1.37 0.09
CA ARG A 337 -33.07 -0.85 -0.44
C ARG A 337 -32.56 0.29 0.43
N LYS A 338 -33.41 1.27 0.74
CA LYS A 338 -33.02 2.38 1.62
C LYS A 338 -32.56 1.88 2.98
N PHE A 339 -33.27 0.90 3.56
CA PHE A 339 -32.88 0.28 4.82
C PHE A 339 -31.53 -0.43 4.72
N THR A 340 -31.30 -1.15 3.63
CA THR A 340 -30.04 -1.84 3.38
C THR A 340 -28.86 -0.87 3.27
N LEU A 341 -29.03 0.26 2.58
CA LEU A 341 -28.03 1.32 2.50
C LEU A 341 -27.77 1.95 3.88
N ALA A 342 -28.82 2.22 4.65
CA ALA A 342 -28.69 2.72 6.03
C ALA A 342 -27.97 1.71 6.94
N LEU A 343 -28.25 0.40 6.80
CA LEU A 343 -27.56 -0.66 7.54
C LEU A 343 -26.07 -0.71 7.16
N PHE A 344 -25.74 -0.62 5.87
CA PHE A 344 -24.35 -0.54 5.43
C PHE A 344 -23.66 0.68 6.02
N ALA A 345 -24.32 1.85 6.02
CA ALA A 345 -23.73 3.06 6.59
C ALA A 345 -23.36 2.88 8.06
N VAL A 346 -24.21 2.24 8.86
CA VAL A 346 -23.93 1.95 10.27
C VAL A 346 -22.75 0.98 10.41
N VAL A 347 -22.70 -0.09 9.61
CA VAL A 347 -21.61 -1.08 9.67
C VAL A 347 -20.28 -0.49 9.19
N ALA A 348 -20.30 0.33 8.14
CA ALA A 348 -19.11 1.03 7.65
C ALA A 348 -18.55 1.97 8.73
N PHE A 349 -19.39 2.73 9.44
CA PHE A 349 -18.93 3.48 10.61
C PHE A 349 -18.55 2.56 11.78
N ALA A 350 -19.10 1.36 11.95
CA ALA A 350 -18.56 0.45 12.97
C ALA A 350 -17.11 0.02 12.63
N SER A 351 -16.74 -0.05 11.35
CA SER A 351 -15.42 -0.51 10.90
C SER A 351 -14.24 0.42 11.23
N ILE A 352 -14.49 1.63 11.73
CA ILE A 352 -13.46 2.55 12.24
C ILE A 352 -13.26 2.41 13.76
N SER A 353 -14.05 1.57 14.44
CA SER A 353 -13.77 1.21 15.83
C SER A 353 -12.61 0.21 15.88
N PRO A 354 -11.51 0.53 16.59
CA PRO A 354 -10.44 -0.44 16.84
C PRO A 354 -10.97 -1.74 17.46
N TYR A 355 -11.94 -1.63 18.36
CA TYR A 355 -12.57 -2.79 19.01
C TYR A 355 -13.41 -3.62 18.04
N PHE A 356 -14.14 -2.98 17.12
CA PHE A 356 -14.92 -3.70 16.13
C PHE A 356 -13.98 -4.47 15.21
N LEU A 357 -12.95 -3.81 14.67
CA LEU A 357 -11.99 -4.48 13.78
C LEU A 357 -11.25 -5.60 14.50
N TYR A 358 -10.72 -5.35 15.69
CA TYR A 358 -10.04 -6.39 16.48
C TYR A 358 -10.96 -7.57 16.82
N TYR A 359 -12.19 -7.31 17.26
CA TYR A 359 -13.17 -8.37 17.54
C TYR A 359 -13.56 -9.13 16.26
N PHE A 360 -13.74 -8.42 15.16
CA PHE A 360 -14.18 -9.00 13.90
C PHE A 360 -13.06 -9.80 13.23
N THR A 361 -11.80 -9.36 13.28
CA THR A 361 -10.67 -10.10 12.72
C THR A 361 -10.29 -11.31 13.57
N SER A 362 -10.42 -11.25 14.89
CA SER A 362 -10.05 -12.34 15.81
C SER A 362 -11.04 -13.51 15.88
N ARG A 363 -12.31 -13.32 15.49
CA ARG A 363 -13.38 -14.33 15.67
C ARG A 363 -13.71 -15.16 14.45
N PHE A 364 -13.31 -14.75 13.24
CA PHE A 364 -13.61 -15.51 12.04
C PHE A 364 -12.49 -16.52 11.73
N PRO A 365 -12.78 -17.83 11.69
CA PRO A 365 -11.78 -18.86 11.40
C PRO A 365 -11.20 -18.71 9.99
N GLY A 366 -10.00 -19.25 9.79
CA GLY A 366 -9.16 -18.98 8.62
C GLY A 366 -9.78 -19.23 7.24
N PHE A 367 -10.84 -20.04 7.08
CA PHE A 367 -11.52 -20.19 5.78
C PHE A 367 -12.48 -19.05 5.44
N LEU A 368 -12.91 -18.27 6.44
CA LEU A 368 -13.77 -17.08 6.30
C LEU A 368 -12.96 -15.77 6.34
N TRP A 369 -11.63 -15.83 6.22
CA TRP A 369 -10.74 -14.67 6.32
C TRP A 369 -11.12 -13.50 5.40
N PHE A 370 -11.70 -13.80 4.24
CA PHE A 370 -12.15 -12.80 3.26
C PHE A 370 -13.30 -11.92 3.80
N ILE A 371 -14.06 -12.41 4.80
CA ILE A 371 -15.11 -11.62 5.45
C ILE A 371 -14.45 -10.48 6.24
N PRO A 372 -13.58 -10.71 7.24
CA PRO A 372 -12.79 -9.64 7.87
C PRO A 372 -12.10 -8.70 6.89
N SER A 373 -11.43 -9.22 5.86
CA SER A 373 -10.77 -8.37 4.85
C SER A 373 -11.72 -7.50 4.04
N SER A 374 -13.00 -7.87 3.90
CA SER A 374 -14.02 -7.03 3.24
C SER A 374 -14.58 -5.92 4.13
N TYR A 375 -14.26 -5.94 5.43
CA TYR A 375 -14.70 -4.94 6.42
C TYR A 375 -13.55 -4.13 7.01
N GLY A 376 -12.38 -4.12 6.38
CA GLY A 376 -11.35 -3.12 6.69
C GLY A 376 -11.88 -1.71 6.42
N TRP A 377 -11.41 -0.73 7.19
CA TRP A 377 -11.90 0.65 7.09
C TRP A 377 -11.69 1.25 5.68
N ARG A 378 -10.61 0.85 4.98
CA ARG A 378 -10.33 1.32 3.62
C ARG A 378 -11.36 0.77 2.63
N GLU A 379 -11.60 -0.54 2.65
CA GLU A 379 -12.52 -1.25 1.76
C GLU A 379 -13.98 -0.80 1.95
N THR A 380 -14.42 -0.61 3.20
CA THR A 380 -15.79 -0.19 3.49
C THR A 380 -16.04 1.25 3.06
N PHE A 381 -15.06 2.13 3.21
CA PHE A 381 -15.23 3.55 2.91
C PHE A 381 -15.29 3.88 1.41
N ILE A 382 -14.79 3.00 0.54
CA ILE A 382 -15.01 3.09 -0.92
C ILE A 382 -16.51 3.24 -1.24
N PHE A 383 -17.34 2.37 -0.66
CA PHE A 383 -18.79 2.42 -0.86
C PHE A 383 -19.46 3.43 0.07
N GLN A 384 -18.93 3.65 1.28
CA GLN A 384 -19.49 4.63 2.20
C GLN A 384 -19.50 6.05 1.63
N ARG A 385 -18.50 6.39 0.80
CA ARG A 385 -18.44 7.64 0.04
C ARG A 385 -19.66 7.86 -0.87
N ALA A 386 -20.31 6.81 -1.35
CA ALA A 386 -21.58 6.92 -2.05
C ALA A 386 -22.77 6.79 -1.08
N VAL A 387 -22.74 5.78 -0.21
CA VAL A 387 -23.89 5.43 0.64
C VAL A 387 -24.26 6.56 1.58
N TRP A 388 -23.29 7.22 2.22
CA TRP A 388 -23.57 8.28 3.17
C TRP A 388 -24.22 9.51 2.52
N PRO A 389 -23.70 10.06 1.40
CA PRO A 389 -24.41 11.09 0.62
C PRO A 389 -25.79 10.68 0.13
N ILE A 390 -25.99 9.41 -0.26
CA ILE A 390 -27.31 8.90 -0.68
C ILE A 390 -28.30 8.97 0.48
N VAL A 391 -27.90 8.48 1.67
CA VAL A 391 -28.77 8.48 2.84
C VAL A 391 -29.02 9.90 3.33
N ALA A 392 -28.02 10.79 3.26
CA ALA A 392 -28.17 12.21 3.55
C ALA A 392 -29.19 12.89 2.62
N ALA A 393 -29.11 12.64 1.31
CA ALA A 393 -30.08 13.15 0.33
C ALA A 393 -31.51 12.61 0.58
N VAL A 394 -31.62 11.36 1.03
CA VAL A 394 -32.90 10.78 1.49
C VAL A 394 -33.42 11.51 2.73
N GLY A 395 -32.54 11.92 3.65
CA GLY A 395 -32.86 12.76 4.81
C GLY A 395 -33.43 14.12 4.40
N VAL A 396 -32.74 14.85 3.50
CA VAL A 396 -33.17 16.17 2.99
C VAL A 396 -34.55 16.09 2.34
N VAL A 397 -34.71 15.21 1.35
CA VAL A 397 -35.99 15.03 0.65
C VAL A 397 -37.07 14.52 1.62
N GLY A 398 -36.68 13.67 2.58
CA GLY A 398 -37.53 13.18 3.66
C GLY A 398 -38.14 14.32 4.48
N ILE A 399 -37.30 15.18 5.06
CA ILE A 399 -37.70 16.35 5.85
C ILE A 399 -38.66 17.23 5.06
N VAL A 400 -38.29 17.61 3.83
CA VAL A 400 -39.09 18.49 2.99
C VAL A 400 -40.42 17.85 2.56
N SER A 401 -40.46 16.52 2.45
CA SER A 401 -41.68 15.80 2.07
C SER A 401 -42.67 15.60 3.23
N LEU A 402 -42.23 15.74 4.49
CA LEU A 402 -43.05 15.53 5.68
C LEU A 402 -44.31 16.39 5.67
N PRO A 403 -44.27 17.73 5.45
CA PRO A 403 -45.47 18.58 5.42
C PRO A 403 -46.44 18.27 4.28
N PHE A 404 -46.15 17.30 3.41
CA PHE A 404 -47.02 16.93 2.30
C PHE A 404 -47.52 15.49 2.41
N PHE A 405 -47.36 14.82 3.56
CA PHE A 405 -47.69 13.40 3.71
C PHE A 405 -49.18 13.10 3.48
N TRP A 406 -50.07 14.06 3.77
CA TRP A 406 -51.53 13.93 3.62
C TRP A 406 -52.03 14.09 2.18
N ILE A 407 -51.22 14.63 1.26
CA ILE A 407 -51.62 14.83 -0.14
C ILE A 407 -51.57 13.49 -0.90
N LYS A 408 -52.71 12.80 -0.93
CA LYS A 408 -52.89 11.52 -1.65
C LYS A 408 -53.44 11.66 -3.07
N ASN A 409 -54.01 12.82 -3.42
CA ASN A 409 -54.66 13.07 -4.71
C ASN A 409 -53.68 12.90 -5.89
N LYS A 410 -54.01 12.03 -6.85
CA LYS A 410 -53.18 11.70 -8.01
C LYS A 410 -52.87 12.92 -8.89
N PHE A 411 -53.75 13.92 -8.95
CA PHE A 411 -53.56 15.16 -9.72
C PHE A 411 -52.64 16.17 -9.02
N LEU A 412 -52.55 16.15 -7.69
CA LEU A 412 -51.65 17.02 -6.92
C LEU A 412 -50.25 16.42 -6.71
N LYS A 413 -50.05 15.13 -7.03
CA LYS A 413 -48.74 14.46 -6.93
C LYS A 413 -47.63 15.13 -7.74
N PRO A 414 -47.84 15.57 -9.01
CA PRO A 414 -46.81 16.27 -9.78
C PRO A 414 -46.45 17.62 -9.15
N VAL A 415 -47.45 18.41 -8.72
CA VAL A 415 -47.25 19.72 -8.07
C VAL A 415 -46.46 19.56 -6.76
N LYS A 416 -46.85 18.59 -5.93
CA LYS A 416 -46.08 18.20 -4.73
C LYS A 416 -44.64 17.83 -5.09
N GLY A 417 -44.44 17.05 -6.15
CA GLY A 417 -43.11 16.65 -6.61
C GLY A 417 -42.21 17.84 -6.97
N VAL A 418 -42.78 18.85 -7.66
CA VAL A 418 -42.07 20.09 -8.02
C VAL A 418 -41.73 20.91 -6.78
N ILE A 419 -42.70 21.14 -5.88
CA ILE A 419 -42.49 21.90 -4.64
C ILE A 419 -41.42 21.24 -3.76
N VAL A 420 -41.53 19.92 -3.53
CA VAL A 420 -40.54 19.16 -2.75
C VAL A 420 -39.17 19.23 -3.42
N THR A 421 -39.10 19.24 -4.75
CA THR A 421 -37.83 19.37 -5.47
C THR A 421 -37.19 20.73 -5.26
N ILE A 422 -37.95 21.83 -5.43
CA ILE A 422 -37.44 23.19 -5.24
C ILE A 422 -36.97 23.36 -3.79
N LEU A 423 -37.81 23.02 -2.80
CA LEU A 423 -37.47 23.17 -1.39
C LEU A 423 -36.29 22.28 -0.97
N ALA A 424 -36.17 21.05 -1.49
CA ALA A 424 -35.04 20.18 -1.18
C ALA A 424 -33.74 20.70 -1.80
N LEU A 425 -33.77 21.22 -3.03
CA LEU A 425 -32.61 21.85 -3.65
C LEU A 425 -32.23 23.15 -2.94
N SER A 426 -33.20 23.97 -2.53
CA SER A 426 -32.95 25.18 -1.74
C SER A 426 -32.35 24.85 -0.38
N LEU A 427 -32.89 23.85 0.33
CA LEU A 427 -32.34 23.41 1.62
C LEU A 427 -30.93 22.86 1.46
N ALA A 428 -30.67 22.05 0.43
CA ALA A 428 -29.34 21.54 0.13
C ALA A 428 -28.37 22.68 -0.26
N GLY A 429 -28.80 23.64 -1.07
CA GLY A 429 -28.00 24.81 -1.45
C GLY A 429 -27.66 25.70 -0.26
N LEU A 430 -28.64 26.01 0.59
CA LEU A 430 -28.42 26.77 1.83
C LEU A 430 -27.48 26.03 2.78
N ALA A 431 -27.65 24.72 2.92
CA ALA A 431 -26.78 23.84 3.69
C ALA A 431 -25.31 23.93 3.23
N ILE A 432 -25.08 23.81 1.93
CA ILE A 432 -23.73 23.90 1.34
C ILE A 432 -23.10 25.27 1.57
N LEU A 433 -23.89 26.34 1.43
CA LEU A 433 -23.44 27.71 1.70
C LEU A 433 -23.17 27.95 3.20
N SER A 434 -23.95 27.32 4.09
CA SER A 434 -23.81 27.46 5.54
C SER A 434 -22.60 26.71 6.12
N GLU A 435 -22.22 25.58 5.51
CA GLU A 435 -21.05 24.78 5.91
C GLU A 435 -19.75 25.59 5.82
N GLY A 436 -19.73 26.62 4.98
CA GLY A 436 -18.59 27.52 4.83
C GLY A 436 -18.22 28.34 6.07
N ASP A 437 -19.15 28.58 7.01
CA ASP A 437 -18.87 29.38 8.19
C ASP A 437 -20.06 29.44 9.19
N ILE A 438 -20.43 28.32 9.84
CA ILE A 438 -21.47 28.33 10.90
C ILE A 438 -21.07 29.25 12.09
N LYS A 439 -19.79 29.64 12.22
CA LYS A 439 -19.31 30.61 13.23
C LYS A 439 -19.26 32.08 12.76
N LYS A 440 -19.40 32.41 11.47
CA LYS A 440 -19.22 33.80 10.96
C LYS A 440 -20.31 34.28 9.99
N PHE A 441 -21.58 34.06 10.30
CA PHE A 441 -22.69 34.65 9.54
C PHE A 441 -22.72 36.21 9.51
N SER A 442 -21.76 36.88 10.15
CA SER A 442 -21.55 38.34 10.11
C SER A 442 -20.32 38.79 9.29
N GLN A 443 -19.52 37.89 8.70
CA GLN A 443 -18.36 38.27 7.86
C GLN A 443 -18.41 37.63 6.46
N PRO A 444 -18.08 38.38 5.39
CA PRO A 444 -18.05 37.85 4.03
C PRO A 444 -16.73 37.12 3.72
N SER A 445 -16.34 36.17 4.56
CA SER A 445 -15.30 35.21 4.21
C SER A 445 -15.93 34.04 3.46
N PRO A 446 -15.48 33.69 2.25
CA PRO A 446 -16.09 32.60 1.50
C PRO A 446 -15.56 31.23 1.99
N PRO A 447 -16.35 30.13 1.83
CA PRO A 447 -16.02 28.79 2.34
C PRO A 447 -14.64 28.29 1.90
N ILE A 448 -13.77 27.83 2.80
CA ILE A 448 -12.58 27.06 2.40
C ILE A 448 -12.97 25.59 2.43
N TYR A 449 -13.03 24.95 1.27
CA TYR A 449 -13.23 23.50 1.23
C TYR A 449 -11.85 22.83 1.20
N GLY A 450 -11.51 22.09 2.25
CA GLY A 450 -10.21 21.41 2.40
C GLY A 450 -10.07 20.19 1.49
N TYR A 451 -9.88 20.43 0.19
CA TYR A 451 -9.48 19.42 -0.79
C TYR A 451 -7.99 19.58 -1.10
N GLY A 452 -7.18 18.51 -1.05
CA GLY A 452 -5.74 18.62 -1.24
C GLY A 452 -5.01 19.16 0.00
N THR A 453 -3.68 19.10 -0.02
CA THR A 453 -2.83 19.68 1.05
C THR A 453 -3.01 21.19 1.20
N ASP A 454 -3.44 21.87 0.13
CA ASP A 454 -3.54 23.33 0.08
C ASP A 454 -4.99 23.83 0.21
N GLY A 455 -5.99 22.93 0.12
CA GLY A 455 -7.40 23.31 0.07
C GLY A 455 -7.81 24.01 -1.23
N ILE A 456 -9.12 24.13 -1.47
CA ILE A 456 -9.65 25.10 -2.44
C ILE A 456 -10.02 26.35 -1.69
N ASN A 457 -9.26 27.39 -1.96
CA ASN A 457 -9.57 28.72 -1.51
C ASN A 457 -10.62 29.34 -2.44
N THR A 458 -11.87 29.46 -1.99
CA THR A 458 -12.94 30.08 -2.77
C THR A 458 -12.75 31.58 -2.99
N ARG A 459 -11.71 32.21 -2.42
CA ARG A 459 -11.25 33.58 -2.77
C ARG A 459 -10.51 33.61 -4.11
N ASN A 460 -10.01 32.46 -4.57
CA ASN A 460 -9.36 32.28 -5.87
C ASN A 460 -9.56 30.84 -6.39
N ILE A 461 -10.78 30.49 -6.79
CA ILE A 461 -11.16 29.16 -7.32
C ILE A 461 -10.27 28.73 -8.50
N TRP A 462 -9.79 29.72 -9.27
CA TRP A 462 -9.06 29.52 -10.52
C TRP A 462 -7.54 29.56 -10.37
N ASP A 463 -7.03 29.68 -9.15
CA ASP A 463 -5.60 29.83 -8.86
C ASP A 463 -4.91 30.90 -9.74
N LYS A 464 -5.60 32.01 -10.02
CA LYS A 464 -5.04 33.12 -10.81
C LYS A 464 -3.78 33.66 -10.12
N VAL A 465 -2.74 33.91 -10.91
CA VAL A 465 -1.51 34.58 -10.48
C VAL A 465 -1.48 36.03 -10.99
N ASP A 466 -0.79 36.90 -10.26
CA ASP A 466 -0.49 38.27 -10.67
C ASP A 466 0.62 38.30 -11.74
N GLU A 467 1.01 39.50 -12.18
CA GLU A 467 2.09 39.72 -13.16
C GLU A 467 3.47 39.22 -12.68
N ASN A 468 3.65 39.04 -11.38
CA ASN A 468 4.88 38.57 -10.75
C ASN A 468 4.86 37.06 -10.47
N GLY A 469 3.79 36.35 -10.86
CA GLY A 469 3.63 34.91 -10.62
C GLY A 469 3.14 34.55 -9.20
N ASN A 470 2.77 35.52 -8.37
CA ASN A 470 2.20 35.28 -7.05
C ASN A 470 0.72 34.92 -7.17
N ARG A 471 0.29 33.88 -6.47
CA ARG A 471 -1.13 33.51 -6.38
C ARG A 471 -1.95 34.69 -5.81
N ILE A 472 -2.89 35.20 -6.60
CA ILE A 472 -3.87 36.18 -6.13
C ILE A 472 -4.71 35.47 -5.07
N GLY A 473 -5.08 36.10 -3.97
CA GLY A 473 -6.01 35.43 -3.04
C GLY A 473 -5.41 34.48 -2.01
N VAL A 474 -4.12 34.11 -2.13
CA VAL A 474 -3.45 33.18 -1.24
C VAL A 474 -2.29 33.90 -0.56
N ASP A 475 -2.52 34.29 0.69
CA ASP A 475 -1.47 34.77 1.57
C ASP A 475 -1.56 33.96 2.86
N ASN A 476 -0.53 33.16 3.13
CA ASN A 476 -0.36 32.54 4.43
C ASN A 476 0.18 33.62 5.35
N CYS A 477 -0.61 34.07 6.32
CA CYS A 477 -0.02 34.82 7.42
C CYS A 477 0.91 33.90 8.20
N PRO A 478 2.23 34.13 8.14
CA PRO A 478 3.19 33.34 8.90
C PRO A 478 2.97 33.72 10.37
N GLY A 479 2.41 32.81 11.15
CA GLY A 479 2.06 33.09 12.54
C GLY A 479 1.15 32.01 13.08
N GLU A 480 1.74 30.90 13.52
CA GLU A 480 1.03 29.91 14.34
C GLU A 480 0.54 30.63 15.61
N GLY A 481 -0.79 30.85 15.72
CA GLY A 481 -1.41 31.42 16.91
C GLY A 481 -2.39 32.57 16.71
N PHE A 482 -2.60 33.06 15.48
CA PHE A 482 -3.59 34.12 15.21
C PHE A 482 -5.00 33.60 14.90
N GLU A 483 -5.16 32.31 14.59
CA GLU A 483 -6.45 31.76 14.13
C GLU A 483 -7.51 31.59 15.24
N THR A 484 -7.16 31.80 16.52
CA THR A 484 -8.02 31.44 17.67
C THR A 484 -8.39 32.59 18.61
N ILE A 485 -8.09 33.84 18.28
CA ILE A 485 -8.41 34.97 19.17
C ILE A 485 -9.77 35.57 18.76
N GLU A 486 -10.84 35.17 19.47
CA GLU A 486 -12.21 35.65 19.25
C GLU A 486 -12.45 37.05 19.86
N ASP A 487 -11.51 37.56 20.67
CA ASP A 487 -11.62 38.83 21.39
C ASP A 487 -10.90 39.99 20.65
N GLU A 488 -11.66 40.98 20.19
CA GLU A 488 -11.14 42.17 19.49
C GLU A 488 -10.16 42.97 20.38
N GLU A 489 -10.31 42.89 21.71
CA GLU A 489 -9.45 43.61 22.67
C GLU A 489 -8.07 42.92 22.81
N GLN A 490 -8.05 41.59 22.91
CA GLN A 490 -6.79 40.80 22.93
C GLN A 490 -6.05 40.82 21.58
N MET A 491 -6.79 40.89 20.47
CA MET A 491 -6.17 41.03 19.15
C MET A 491 -5.47 42.40 19.03
N GLY A 492 -6.08 43.47 19.56
CA GLY A 492 -5.50 44.81 19.61
C GLY A 492 -4.27 44.93 20.50
N GLU A 493 -4.13 44.10 21.55
CA GLU A 493 -2.92 44.04 22.37
C GLU A 493 -1.80 43.22 21.71
N ARG A 494 -2.09 42.01 21.20
CA ARG A 494 -1.06 41.19 20.54
C ARG A 494 -0.53 41.82 19.25
N THR A 495 -1.39 42.42 18.42
CA THR A 495 -0.96 43.09 17.18
C THR A 495 -0.02 44.28 17.41
N LYS A 496 -0.01 44.87 18.62
CA LYS A 496 0.99 45.89 19.01
C LYS A 496 2.37 45.30 19.27
N ASP A 497 2.45 44.05 19.72
CA ASP A 497 3.70 43.36 20.06
C ASP A 497 4.33 42.63 18.87
N VAL A 498 3.57 42.33 17.81
CA VAL A 498 4.07 41.62 16.61
C VAL A 498 4.36 42.61 15.48
N GLY A 499 5.63 42.96 15.30
CA GLY A 499 6.08 43.80 14.19
C GLY A 499 6.01 43.09 12.84
N GLY A 500 5.92 43.86 11.75
CA GLY A 500 6.03 43.33 10.38
C GLY A 500 4.70 42.94 9.73
N TYR A 501 4.70 41.88 8.92
CA TYR A 501 3.55 41.43 8.13
C TYR A 501 2.47 40.71 8.94
N GLU A 502 2.81 40.21 10.14
CA GLU A 502 1.96 39.34 10.97
C GLU A 502 0.71 40.06 11.50
N ARG A 503 0.82 41.37 11.77
CA ARG A 503 -0.31 42.21 12.19
C ARG A 503 -1.45 42.29 11.17
N TRP A 504 -1.19 41.96 9.90
CA TRP A 504 -2.19 41.98 8.85
C TRP A 504 -3.08 40.73 8.84
N GLY A 505 -2.63 39.60 9.40
CA GLY A 505 -3.39 38.34 9.34
C GLY A 505 -4.70 38.34 10.10
N GLY A 506 -4.72 38.96 11.27
CA GLY A 506 -5.92 39.13 12.09
C GLY A 506 -6.81 40.32 11.69
N SER A 507 -6.30 41.22 10.85
CA SER A 507 -6.95 42.51 10.59
C SER A 507 -8.26 42.39 9.78
N ALA A 508 -9.12 43.42 9.88
CA ALA A 508 -10.37 43.48 9.12
C ALA A 508 -10.19 43.40 7.59
N ILE A 509 -9.04 43.84 7.07
CA ILE A 509 -8.75 43.88 5.63
C ILE A 509 -8.38 42.50 5.06
N SER A 510 -7.91 41.56 5.90
CA SER A 510 -7.48 40.20 5.48
C SER A 510 -8.62 39.32 4.93
N SER A 511 -9.87 39.73 5.17
CA SER A 511 -11.06 39.11 4.57
C SER A 511 -11.32 39.53 3.12
N TYR A 512 -10.68 40.62 2.67
CA TYR A 512 -10.94 41.25 1.37
C TYR A 512 -9.68 41.41 0.51
N PHE A 513 -8.50 41.39 1.12
CA PHE A 513 -7.20 41.54 0.46
C PHE A 513 -6.15 40.58 1.06
N PRO A 514 -5.14 40.17 0.27
CA PRO A 514 -3.99 39.39 0.76
C PRO A 514 -3.16 40.20 1.79
N PRO A 515 -2.96 39.71 3.02
CA PRO A 515 -2.20 40.40 4.05
C PRO A 515 -0.79 40.89 3.65
N LEU A 516 0.01 40.09 2.96
CA LEU A 516 1.33 40.50 2.45
C LEU A 516 1.17 41.57 1.37
N ALA A 517 0.20 41.43 0.46
CA ALA A 517 -0.03 42.46 -0.55
C ALA A 517 -0.43 43.81 0.06
N VAL A 518 -1.20 43.80 1.16
CA VAL A 518 -1.53 45.03 1.91
C VAL A 518 -0.28 45.57 2.63
N ALA A 519 0.52 44.70 3.24
CA ALA A 519 1.76 45.09 3.92
C ALA A 519 2.75 45.75 2.94
N ASP A 520 3.02 45.10 1.80
CA ASP A 520 3.88 45.59 0.74
C ASP A 520 3.38 46.92 0.19
N TRP A 521 2.08 47.02 -0.09
CA TRP A 521 1.46 48.25 -0.55
C TRP A 521 1.66 49.39 0.45
N CYS A 522 1.44 49.14 1.74
CA CYS A 522 1.63 50.12 2.80
C CYS A 522 3.10 50.54 2.99
N ASP A 523 4.05 49.62 2.83
CA ASP A 523 5.47 49.94 2.88
C ASP A 523 5.92 50.78 1.68
N ILE A 524 5.37 50.52 0.48
CA ILE A 524 5.57 51.38 -0.69
C ILE A 524 5.02 52.78 -0.43
N GLN A 525 3.80 52.91 0.11
CA GLN A 525 3.19 54.20 0.43
C GLN A 525 4.04 55.01 1.43
N LYS A 526 4.57 54.35 2.47
CA LYS A 526 5.49 54.97 3.45
C LYS A 526 6.78 55.46 2.79
N ARG A 527 7.41 54.66 1.92
CA ARG A 527 8.64 55.04 1.22
C ARG A 527 8.44 56.22 0.27
N GLN A 528 7.26 56.33 -0.35
CA GLN A 528 6.94 57.40 -1.28
C GLN A 528 6.53 58.72 -0.60
N SER A 529 6.60 58.80 0.74
CA SER A 529 6.40 60.03 1.52
C SER A 529 5.04 60.72 1.26
N TYR A 530 3.98 59.94 1.03
CA TYR A 530 2.62 60.50 0.97
C TYR A 530 2.23 61.02 2.37
N PRO A 531 1.74 62.28 2.53
CA PRO A 531 1.69 62.97 3.82
C PRO A 531 0.69 62.40 4.84
N GLU A 532 -0.21 61.53 4.40
CA GLU A 532 -1.15 60.82 5.25
C GLU A 532 -0.97 59.33 4.97
N THR A 533 -0.42 58.58 5.92
CA THR A 533 -0.52 57.12 5.86
C THR A 533 -2.00 56.79 5.85
N SER A 534 -2.50 56.31 4.70
CA SER A 534 -3.89 55.90 4.54
C SER A 534 -4.35 55.10 5.75
N VAL A 535 -5.57 55.31 6.25
CA VAL A 535 -6.16 54.52 7.36
C VAL A 535 -6.13 53.02 7.04
N LEU A 536 -6.00 52.65 5.76
CA LEU A 536 -5.74 51.29 5.29
C LEU A 536 -4.44 50.67 5.80
N CYS A 537 -3.47 51.48 6.23
CA CYS A 537 -2.13 51.08 6.70
C CYS A 537 -2.00 50.91 8.22
N THR A 538 -3.10 51.12 8.93
CA THR A 538 -3.26 50.96 10.39
C THR A 538 -4.29 49.87 10.67
N PRO A 539 -3.92 48.58 10.58
CA PRO A 539 -4.85 47.46 10.72
C PRO A 539 -5.57 47.44 12.08
N GLU A 540 -4.99 48.11 13.10
CA GLU A 540 -5.50 48.19 14.46
C GLU A 540 -6.72 49.13 14.58
N THR A 541 -6.83 50.11 13.67
CA THR A 541 -7.92 51.11 13.67
C THR A 541 -8.90 50.93 12.51
N PHE A 542 -8.56 50.08 11.54
CA PHE A 542 -9.34 49.83 10.35
C PHE A 542 -10.44 48.79 10.59
N THR A 543 -11.70 49.21 10.53
CA THR A 543 -12.85 48.35 10.86
C THR A 543 -13.28 47.44 9.70
N LYS A 544 -14.02 46.36 10.01
CA LYS A 544 -14.63 45.45 9.02
C LYS A 544 -15.56 46.15 8.04
N VAL A 545 -16.25 47.21 8.49
CA VAL A 545 -17.14 48.03 7.64
C VAL A 545 -16.31 48.83 6.65
N GLN A 546 -15.27 49.52 7.11
CA GLN A 546 -14.38 50.30 6.24
C GLN A 546 -13.64 49.40 5.23
N ALA A 547 -13.21 48.21 5.65
CA ALA A 547 -12.60 47.23 4.76
C ALA A 547 -13.56 46.79 3.63
N LYS A 548 -14.82 46.55 3.99
CA LYS A 548 -15.87 46.20 3.03
C LYS A 548 -16.17 47.35 2.07
N GLU A 549 -16.33 48.56 2.59
CA GLU A 549 -16.62 49.76 1.78
C GLU A 549 -15.49 50.05 0.80
N PHE A 550 -14.24 49.96 1.26
CA PHE A 550 -13.06 50.11 0.40
C PHE A 550 -13.02 49.01 -0.68
N TRP A 551 -13.24 47.74 -0.31
CA TRP A 551 -13.33 46.64 -1.27
C TRP A 551 -14.45 46.82 -2.30
N GLU A 552 -15.65 47.24 -1.88
CA GLU A 552 -16.75 47.55 -2.79
C GLU A 552 -16.44 48.77 -3.68
N GLY A 553 -15.74 49.75 -3.13
CA GLY A 553 -15.25 50.92 -3.84
C GLY A 553 -14.26 50.53 -4.94
N CYS A 554 -13.32 49.63 -4.64
CA CYS A 554 -12.42 49.02 -5.61
C CYS A 554 -13.20 48.25 -6.70
N LYS A 555 -14.19 47.42 -6.31
CA LYS A 555 -15.03 46.66 -7.26
C LYS A 555 -15.80 47.57 -8.21
N LYS A 556 -16.30 48.72 -7.74
CA LYS A 556 -17.09 49.69 -8.51
C LYS A 556 -16.21 50.71 -9.27
N GLY A 557 -14.87 50.61 -9.18
CA GLY A 557 -13.93 51.58 -9.77
C GLY A 557 -13.99 52.97 -9.13
N LYS A 558 -14.58 53.09 -7.93
CA LYS A 558 -14.62 54.34 -7.15
C LYS A 558 -13.28 54.62 -6.48
N GLU A 559 -12.61 53.56 -6.02
CA GLU A 559 -11.26 53.62 -5.46
C GLU A 559 -10.23 53.36 -6.55
N LYS A 560 -9.19 54.20 -6.64
CA LYS A 560 -8.12 54.09 -7.65
C LYS A 560 -6.78 53.64 -7.07
N SER A 561 -6.80 52.93 -5.94
CA SER A 561 -5.58 52.39 -5.32
C SER A 561 -5.03 51.21 -6.12
N SER A 562 -3.70 51.09 -6.25
CA SER A 562 -3.05 49.89 -6.78
C SER A 562 -3.35 48.63 -5.94
N LEU A 563 -3.74 48.80 -4.67
CA LEU A 563 -4.24 47.70 -3.83
C LEU A 563 -5.55 47.10 -4.36
N CYS A 564 -6.35 47.86 -5.11
CA CYS A 564 -7.60 47.36 -5.69
C CYS A 564 -7.38 46.23 -6.71
N GLU A 565 -6.20 46.17 -7.34
CA GLU A 565 -5.82 45.08 -8.25
C GLU A 565 -5.52 43.78 -7.50
N ARG A 566 -5.22 43.89 -6.20
CA ARG A 566 -4.90 42.76 -5.30
C ARG A 566 -6.10 42.25 -4.53
N ARG A 567 -7.28 42.86 -4.68
CA ARG A 567 -8.49 42.45 -3.94
C ARG A 567 -8.88 41.01 -4.24
N TYR A 568 -9.52 40.37 -3.28
CA TYR A 568 -10.23 39.12 -3.56
C TYR A 568 -11.44 39.39 -4.46
N PHE A 569 -11.66 38.51 -5.44
CA PHE A 569 -12.85 38.56 -6.28
C PHE A 569 -14.04 37.95 -5.55
N SER A 570 -15.23 38.56 -5.67
CA SER A 570 -16.45 37.91 -5.17
C SER A 570 -16.74 36.62 -5.95
N ILE A 571 -17.49 35.69 -5.35
CA ILE A 571 -17.89 34.43 -6.02
C ILE A 571 -18.57 34.69 -7.37
N GLU A 572 -19.44 35.71 -7.45
CA GLU A 572 -20.09 36.12 -8.71
C GLU A 572 -19.07 36.55 -9.77
N GLU A 573 -18.03 37.30 -9.39
CA GLU A 573 -16.98 37.73 -10.30
C GLU A 573 -16.15 36.53 -10.77
N GLN A 574 -15.78 35.63 -9.87
CA GLN A 574 -15.04 34.43 -10.21
C GLN A 574 -15.86 33.51 -11.14
N LEU A 575 -17.16 33.35 -10.88
CA LEU A 575 -18.03 32.49 -11.68
C LEU A 575 -18.53 33.14 -12.98
N SER A 576 -18.28 34.42 -13.22
CA SER A 576 -18.51 35.05 -14.53
C SER A 576 -17.79 34.27 -15.63
N LEU A 577 -18.49 33.89 -16.71
CA LEU A 577 -17.91 33.13 -17.83
C LEU A 577 -16.65 33.78 -18.42
N SER A 578 -16.53 35.11 -18.38
CA SER A 578 -15.34 35.84 -18.85
C SER A 578 -14.09 35.60 -18.00
N ASN A 579 -14.27 35.15 -16.76
CA ASN A 579 -13.19 34.89 -15.81
C ASN A 579 -12.81 33.42 -15.71
N TRP A 580 -13.52 32.53 -16.43
CA TRP A 580 -13.22 31.11 -16.43
C TRP A 580 -11.90 30.86 -17.18
N PRO A 581 -10.95 30.16 -16.55
CA PRO A 581 -9.75 29.73 -17.24
C PRO A 581 -10.12 28.72 -18.31
N SER A 582 -9.34 28.72 -19.40
CA SER A 582 -9.42 27.63 -20.37
C SER A 582 -9.06 26.32 -19.67
N PRO A 583 -9.83 25.23 -19.85
CA PRO A 583 -9.46 23.93 -19.32
C PRO A 583 -8.07 23.56 -19.85
N LYS A 584 -7.10 23.40 -18.95
CA LYS A 584 -5.75 22.94 -19.28
C LYS A 584 -5.52 21.62 -18.59
N LEU A 585 -5.10 20.63 -19.36
CA LEU A 585 -4.57 19.39 -18.83
C LEU A 585 -3.09 19.62 -18.54
N GLN A 586 -2.63 19.15 -17.38
CA GLN A 586 -1.23 19.20 -17.02
C GLN A 586 -0.41 18.38 -18.02
N ALA A 587 0.38 19.06 -18.85
CA ALA A 587 1.14 18.44 -19.93
C ALA A 587 2.52 17.91 -19.49
N GLU A 588 3.03 18.34 -18.34
CA GLU A 588 4.39 18.02 -17.88
C GLU A 588 4.42 17.65 -16.39
N TYR A 589 5.36 16.79 -16.02
CA TYR A 589 5.70 16.53 -14.62
C TYR A 589 7.09 17.09 -14.31
N PHE A 590 7.17 18.07 -13.42
CA PHE A 590 8.43 18.66 -12.99
C PHE A 590 9.04 17.83 -11.87
N ALA A 591 9.87 16.85 -12.25
CA ALA A 591 10.71 16.11 -11.33
C ALA A 591 11.85 17.00 -10.78
N ASP A 592 12.40 16.65 -9.63
CA ASP A 592 13.48 17.41 -8.97
C ASP A 592 14.73 17.50 -9.88
N ALA A 593 15.01 18.70 -10.39
CA ALA A 593 16.12 18.92 -11.34
C ALA A 593 17.49 18.67 -10.70
N GLY A 594 17.65 18.97 -9.40
CA GLY A 594 18.90 18.74 -8.67
C GLY A 594 19.21 17.25 -8.53
N LEU A 595 18.20 16.44 -8.23
CA LEU A 595 18.31 14.98 -8.25
C LEU A 595 18.65 14.48 -9.66
N GLY A 596 17.98 15.00 -10.69
CA GLY A 596 18.26 14.65 -12.09
C GLY A 596 19.72 14.90 -12.49
N GLU A 597 20.31 16.04 -12.08
CA GLU A 597 21.70 16.38 -12.30
C GLU A 597 22.66 15.46 -11.54
N ALA A 598 22.40 15.21 -10.25
CA ALA A 598 23.20 14.30 -9.43
C ALA A 598 23.24 12.88 -10.03
N LEU A 599 22.09 12.35 -10.44
CA LEU A 599 21.99 11.04 -11.07
C LEU A 599 22.67 11.00 -12.45
N ASN A 600 22.69 12.10 -13.20
CA ASN A 600 23.47 12.20 -14.44
C ASN A 600 24.98 12.07 -14.17
N LYS A 601 25.50 12.77 -13.15
CA LYS A 601 26.91 12.69 -12.77
C LYS A 601 27.29 11.26 -12.36
N ILE A 602 26.44 10.61 -11.54
CA ILE A 602 26.63 9.20 -11.15
C ILE A 602 26.64 8.29 -12.38
N ALA A 603 25.68 8.44 -13.31
CA ALA A 603 25.61 7.60 -14.50
C ALA A 603 26.79 7.79 -15.46
N LEU A 604 27.39 8.98 -15.49
CA LEU A 604 28.60 9.25 -16.28
C LEU A 604 29.83 8.55 -15.70
N GLU A 605 29.94 8.48 -14.37
CA GLU A 605 31.06 7.81 -13.70
C GLU A 605 30.88 6.29 -13.65
N ASN A 606 29.67 5.82 -13.35
CA ASN A 606 29.34 4.41 -13.28
C ASN A 606 27.91 4.19 -13.85
N PRO A 607 27.79 3.76 -15.12
CA PRO A 607 26.49 3.66 -15.80
C PRO A 607 25.58 2.57 -15.23
N ASP A 608 26.16 1.59 -14.54
CA ASP A 608 25.46 0.45 -13.93
C ASP A 608 25.45 0.55 -12.39
N ALA A 609 25.66 1.75 -11.85
CA ALA A 609 25.69 1.96 -10.41
C ALA A 609 24.34 1.65 -9.76
N ARG A 610 24.42 1.13 -8.54
CA ARG A 610 23.28 1.05 -7.64
C ARG A 610 23.38 2.09 -6.54
N ILE A 611 22.29 2.80 -6.35
CA ILE A 611 22.18 3.87 -5.38
C ILE A 611 21.27 3.46 -4.22
N ASP A 612 21.43 4.11 -3.09
CA ASP A 612 20.48 4.03 -2.00
C ASP A 612 20.12 5.41 -1.45
N PHE A 613 18.88 5.54 -0.97
CA PHE A 613 18.38 6.78 -0.40
C PHE A 613 18.05 6.54 1.05
N SER A 614 18.45 7.47 1.91
CA SER A 614 17.95 7.48 3.26
C SER A 614 16.40 7.52 3.29
N PRO A 615 15.73 6.85 4.25
CA PRO A 615 14.27 6.90 4.40
C PRO A 615 13.70 8.33 4.51
N TYR A 616 14.47 9.28 5.05
CA TYR A 616 14.08 10.70 5.11
C TYR A 616 14.05 11.39 3.74
N LEU A 617 14.70 10.78 2.72
CA LEU A 617 14.66 11.17 1.32
C LEU A 617 13.66 10.32 0.52
N SER A 618 12.58 9.83 1.14
CA SER A 618 11.54 9.06 0.44
C SER A 618 11.00 9.76 -0.81
N ASN A 619 10.95 11.10 -0.83
CA ASN A 619 10.58 11.86 -2.02
C ASN A 619 11.54 11.65 -3.19
N TYR A 620 12.85 11.54 -2.93
CA TYR A 620 13.84 11.25 -3.97
C TYR A 620 13.73 9.82 -4.45
N SER A 621 13.52 8.85 -3.55
CA SER A 621 13.33 7.46 -3.96
C SER A 621 12.06 7.25 -4.80
N MET A 622 11.00 8.03 -4.59
CA MET A 622 9.81 8.00 -5.45
C MET A 622 10.06 8.55 -6.87
N VAL A 623 10.91 9.58 -7.00
CA VAL A 623 11.12 10.33 -8.26
C VAL A 623 12.30 9.80 -9.08
N ALA A 624 13.31 9.22 -8.44
CA ALA A 624 14.50 8.70 -9.11
C ALA A 624 14.21 7.75 -10.30
N PRO A 625 13.19 6.87 -10.25
CA PRO A 625 12.86 6.03 -11.41
C PRO A 625 12.44 6.81 -12.66
N ILE A 626 11.88 8.02 -12.51
CA ILE A 626 11.52 8.89 -13.63
C ILE A 626 12.78 9.32 -14.39
N HIS A 627 13.83 9.71 -13.66
CA HIS A 627 15.11 10.10 -14.26
C HIS A 627 15.91 8.92 -14.81
N ASN A 628 15.71 7.72 -14.25
CA ASN A 628 16.48 6.53 -14.59
C ASN A 628 15.79 5.65 -15.64
N LEU A 629 14.65 6.04 -16.21
CA LEU A 629 13.92 5.24 -17.22
C LEU A 629 14.78 4.80 -18.42
N ASN A 630 15.74 5.62 -18.80
CA ASN A 630 16.67 5.38 -19.91
C ASN A 630 18.12 5.17 -19.45
N ARG A 631 18.34 4.96 -18.14
CA ARG A 631 19.64 4.66 -17.53
C ARG A 631 19.58 3.27 -16.91
N ASN A 632 20.74 2.68 -16.60
CA ASN A 632 20.81 1.40 -15.90
C ASN A 632 20.96 1.57 -14.37
N LEU A 633 20.78 2.78 -13.85
CA LEU A 633 20.85 3.03 -12.42
C LEU A 633 19.67 2.36 -11.69
N SER A 634 20.00 1.50 -10.73
CA SER A 634 19.01 0.83 -9.85
C SER A 634 19.07 1.42 -8.44
N GLN A 635 17.97 1.36 -7.69
CA GLN A 635 17.94 1.83 -6.29
C GLN A 635 17.52 0.74 -5.30
N ILE A 636 18.10 0.71 -4.10
CA ILE A 636 17.69 -0.22 -3.02
C ILE A 636 16.45 0.28 -2.29
N HIS A 637 16.49 1.50 -1.74
CA HIS A 637 15.33 2.08 -1.10
C HIS A 637 14.23 2.36 -2.13
N VAL A 638 13.09 1.71 -1.96
CA VAL A 638 11.91 1.80 -2.82
C VAL A 638 10.71 2.23 -1.99
N TYR A 639 9.83 3.06 -2.55
CA TYR A 639 8.63 3.49 -1.83
C TYR A 639 7.67 2.32 -1.53
N VAL A 640 7.48 1.42 -2.50
CA VAL A 640 6.60 0.25 -2.36
C VAL A 640 7.38 -0.93 -1.78
N THR A 641 7.86 -0.78 -0.55
CA THR A 641 8.71 -1.78 0.12
C THR A 641 8.03 -3.15 0.28
N THR A 642 6.69 -3.18 0.39
CA THR A 642 5.88 -4.41 0.48
C THR A 642 5.91 -5.27 -0.79
N ALA A 643 6.39 -4.73 -1.91
CA ALA A 643 6.58 -5.47 -3.14
C ALA A 643 7.99 -6.08 -3.27
N SER A 644 8.93 -5.71 -2.40
CA SER A 644 10.34 -6.11 -2.51
C SER A 644 10.56 -7.58 -2.14
N LEU A 645 11.33 -8.30 -2.96
CA LEU A 645 11.76 -9.69 -2.70
C LEU A 645 12.85 -9.79 -1.62
N ILE A 646 13.31 -8.66 -1.08
CA ILE A 646 14.31 -8.57 -0.01
C ILE A 646 13.88 -7.63 1.13
N HIS A 647 12.57 -7.38 1.29
CA HIS A 647 12.01 -6.37 2.21
C HIS A 647 12.65 -6.37 3.62
N ARG A 648 12.73 -7.53 4.27
CA ARG A 648 13.30 -7.66 5.62
C ARG A 648 14.77 -7.23 5.69
N PHE A 649 15.57 -7.62 4.70
CA PHE A 649 17.00 -7.30 4.68
C PHE A 649 17.25 -5.86 4.25
N GLN A 650 16.38 -5.30 3.42
CA GLN A 650 16.37 -3.86 3.17
C GLN A 650 16.14 -3.08 4.46
N GLY A 651 15.18 -3.51 5.31
CA GLY A 651 14.97 -2.92 6.63
C GLY A 651 16.22 -2.99 7.50
N TRP A 652 16.91 -4.13 7.53
CA TRP A 652 18.16 -4.27 8.26
C TRP A 652 19.28 -3.38 7.73
N GLN A 653 19.44 -3.29 6.41
CA GLN A 653 20.37 -2.36 5.77
C GLN A 653 20.07 -0.90 6.15
N GLN A 654 18.80 -0.52 6.20
CA GLN A 654 18.40 0.83 6.62
C GLN A 654 18.71 1.10 8.10
N ILE A 655 18.58 0.10 8.98
CA ILE A 655 19.00 0.20 10.38
C ILE A 655 20.49 0.53 10.44
N VAL A 656 21.33 -0.20 9.72
CA VAL A 656 22.79 0.00 9.78
C VAL A 656 23.22 1.33 9.14
N TYR A 657 22.61 1.75 8.03
CA TYR A 657 23.05 2.95 7.31
C TYR A 657 22.46 4.25 7.85
N TYR A 658 21.22 4.24 8.36
CA TYR A 658 20.46 5.46 8.60
C TYR A 658 19.83 5.54 9.99
N LEU A 659 19.85 4.48 10.80
CA LEU A 659 19.44 4.56 12.20
C LEU A 659 20.67 4.66 13.09
N ASN A 660 20.55 5.51 14.11
CA ASN A 660 21.59 5.70 15.13
C ASN A 660 21.44 4.64 16.22
N ASP A 661 21.87 3.43 15.87
CA ASP A 661 21.97 2.33 16.81
C ASP A 661 23.45 1.96 17.00
N PRO A 662 24.08 2.40 18.11
CA PRO A 662 25.50 2.22 18.36
C PRO A 662 25.99 0.77 18.26
N GLN A 663 25.10 -0.22 18.42
CA GLN A 663 25.49 -1.63 18.33
C GLN A 663 25.93 -2.02 16.91
N TYR A 664 25.49 -1.29 15.86
CA TYR A 664 25.87 -1.55 14.47
C TYR A 664 26.89 -0.56 13.92
N HIS A 665 27.54 0.23 14.77
CA HIS A 665 28.59 1.17 14.38
C HIS A 665 29.93 0.43 14.16
N ASP A 666 29.99 -0.36 13.10
CA ASP A 666 31.18 -1.12 12.70
C ASP A 666 31.52 -0.85 11.23
N GLU A 667 32.78 -0.50 10.97
CA GLU A 667 33.27 -0.11 9.64
C GLU A 667 33.20 -1.27 8.64
N ALA A 668 33.53 -2.49 9.11
CA ALA A 668 33.52 -3.68 8.27
C ALA A 668 32.09 -4.05 7.88
N LEU A 669 31.15 -3.94 8.83
CA LEU A 669 29.72 -4.17 8.60
C LEU A 669 29.14 -3.22 7.54
N VAL A 670 29.43 -1.92 7.62
CA VAL A 670 28.94 -0.92 6.64
C VAL A 670 29.40 -1.28 5.22
N ASN A 671 30.67 -1.68 5.08
CA ASN A 671 31.26 -2.08 3.81
C ASN A 671 30.76 -3.46 3.34
N ASP A 672 30.52 -4.41 4.24
CA ASP A 672 29.97 -5.73 3.89
C ASP A 672 28.54 -5.61 3.34
N ILE A 673 27.71 -4.73 3.93
CA ILE A 673 26.40 -4.40 3.40
C ILE A 673 26.51 -3.81 1.99
N ALA A 674 27.45 -2.88 1.77
CA ALA A 674 27.63 -2.29 0.44
C ALA A 674 27.95 -3.36 -0.59
N ARG A 675 28.86 -4.28 -0.27
CA ARG A 675 29.24 -5.40 -1.15
C ARG A 675 28.07 -6.33 -1.41
N TRP A 676 27.35 -6.78 -0.38
CA TRP A 676 26.19 -7.65 -0.53
C TRP A 676 25.09 -7.02 -1.38
N PHE A 677 24.77 -5.75 -1.15
CA PHE A 677 23.68 -5.07 -1.86
C PHE A 677 24.11 -4.48 -3.20
N GLY A 678 25.40 -4.46 -3.50
CA GLY A 678 25.94 -3.84 -4.71
C GLY A 678 25.89 -2.32 -4.69
N ILE A 679 25.80 -1.68 -3.51
CA ILE A 679 25.65 -0.22 -3.37
C ILE A 679 26.95 0.47 -3.75
N ASN A 680 26.83 1.50 -4.61
CA ASN A 680 27.93 2.36 -5.03
C ASN A 680 27.81 3.77 -4.44
N TYR A 681 26.58 4.28 -4.29
CA TYR A 681 26.34 5.63 -3.79
C TYR A 681 25.18 5.64 -2.80
N ILE A 682 25.27 6.49 -1.78
CA ILE A 682 24.18 6.73 -0.82
C ILE A 682 23.86 8.22 -0.71
N PHE A 683 22.59 8.56 -0.54
CA PHE A 683 22.10 9.93 -0.37
C PHE A 683 21.69 10.17 1.09
N LEU A 684 22.27 11.20 1.69
CA LEU A 684 22.09 11.60 3.10
C LEU A 684 21.46 12.99 3.21
N VAL A 685 20.76 13.27 4.32
CA VAL A 685 20.25 14.61 4.66
C VAL A 685 20.69 15.06 6.06
N PRO A 686 20.72 16.39 6.33
CA PRO A 686 21.17 16.92 7.61
C PRO A 686 20.36 16.35 8.78
N ASN A 687 21.00 16.32 9.96
CA ASN A 687 20.38 15.93 11.22
C ASN A 687 19.84 14.49 11.25
N GLN A 688 20.30 13.63 10.36
CA GLN A 688 20.25 12.18 10.55
C GLN A 688 21.22 11.84 11.68
N TYR A 689 20.67 11.84 12.89
CA TYR A 689 21.24 11.42 14.16
C TYR A 689 22.78 11.23 14.19
N GLY A 690 23.51 12.27 14.59
CA GLY A 690 24.80 12.20 15.30
C GLY A 690 26.08 11.69 14.62
N TYR A 691 26.04 10.67 13.76
CA TYR A 691 27.24 9.86 13.47
C TYR A 691 27.49 9.62 11.98
N ASN A 692 27.87 10.67 11.25
CA ASN A 692 28.34 10.53 9.87
C ASN A 692 29.81 10.06 9.77
N ASP A 693 30.49 9.97 10.91
CA ASP A 693 31.89 9.57 10.97
C ASP A 693 32.09 8.07 10.67
N ILE A 694 31.06 7.23 10.81
CA ILE A 694 31.20 5.79 10.52
C ILE A 694 31.51 5.53 9.05
N PHE A 695 30.90 6.27 8.13
CA PHE A 695 31.20 6.15 6.70
C PHE A 695 32.59 6.68 6.37
N GLU A 696 32.99 7.78 7.00
CA GLU A 696 34.34 8.35 6.87
C GLU A 696 35.41 7.35 7.35
N LYS A 697 35.20 6.77 8.54
CA LYS A 697 36.05 5.73 9.11
C LYS A 697 36.09 4.47 8.25
N ALA A 698 34.95 4.07 7.69
CA ALA A 698 34.86 2.96 6.74
C ALA A 698 35.48 3.27 5.36
N GLY A 699 36.02 4.47 5.15
CA GLY A 699 36.75 4.87 3.95
C GLY A 699 35.88 5.37 2.80
N TRP A 700 34.60 5.69 3.03
CA TRP A 700 33.75 6.29 2.01
C TRP A 700 34.24 7.68 1.61
N GLU A 701 33.84 8.14 0.43
CA GLU A 701 34.25 9.44 -0.11
C GLU A 701 33.04 10.34 -0.30
N VAL A 702 33.18 11.64 -0.02
CA VAL A 702 32.15 12.63 -0.37
C VAL A 702 32.17 12.85 -1.88
N PHE A 703 31.13 12.39 -2.57
CA PHE A 703 30.97 12.58 -4.02
C PHE A 703 30.41 13.98 -4.34
N GLN A 704 29.41 14.42 -3.59
CA GLN A 704 28.80 15.75 -3.73
C GLN A 704 28.22 16.21 -2.38
N GLY A 705 28.36 17.49 -2.05
CA GLY A 705 27.84 18.06 -0.80
C GLY A 705 28.83 17.93 0.35
N ALA A 706 28.37 17.48 1.51
CA ALA A 706 29.20 17.29 2.71
C ALA A 706 28.83 15.99 3.43
N TRP A 707 29.66 15.57 4.38
CA TRP A 707 29.35 14.51 5.32
C TRP A 707 28.00 14.78 6.01
N GLY A 708 27.09 13.80 5.96
CA GLY A 708 25.75 13.92 6.54
C GLY A 708 24.77 14.82 5.81
N ASN A 709 25.15 15.40 4.67
CA ASN A 709 24.27 16.21 3.84
C ASN A 709 24.80 16.23 2.41
N GLY A 710 24.61 15.13 1.71
CA GLY A 710 25.24 14.93 0.42
C GLY A 710 25.14 13.51 -0.09
N ILE A 711 25.97 13.22 -1.08
CA ILE A 711 26.10 11.94 -1.73
C ILE A 711 27.47 11.38 -1.36
N LEU A 712 27.49 10.18 -0.79
CA LEU A 712 28.73 9.46 -0.51
C LEU A 712 28.92 8.35 -1.55
N LYS A 713 30.18 8.06 -1.85
CA LYS A 713 30.63 7.02 -2.77
C LYS A 713 31.38 5.94 -2.02
N PHE A 714 31.05 4.69 -2.34
CA PHE A 714 31.74 3.50 -1.83
C PHE A 714 33.14 3.40 -2.45
N PRO A 715 34.22 3.17 -1.66
CA PRO A 715 35.59 3.29 -2.14
C PRO A 715 36.05 2.14 -3.05
N GLU A 716 35.38 0.98 -3.02
CA GLU A 716 35.76 -0.19 -3.79
C GLU A 716 34.93 -0.35 -5.07
N LYS A 717 35.50 -1.05 -6.07
CA LYS A 717 34.73 -1.48 -7.25
C LYS A 717 33.62 -2.42 -6.80
N ASN A 718 32.38 -2.07 -7.12
CA ASN A 718 31.22 -2.88 -6.78
C ASN A 718 30.27 -2.97 -7.98
N SER A 719 29.78 -4.18 -8.25
CA SER A 719 28.96 -4.54 -9.41
C SER A 719 27.73 -5.34 -8.98
N LEU A 720 26.71 -5.36 -9.82
CA LEU A 720 25.52 -6.21 -9.65
C LEU A 720 25.80 -7.69 -9.95
N ALA A 721 26.80 -7.97 -10.79
CA ALA A 721 27.25 -9.32 -11.12
C ALA A 721 28.63 -9.55 -10.50
N ASP A 722 28.76 -10.64 -9.73
CA ASP A 722 30.03 -11.11 -9.17
C ASP A 722 30.18 -12.60 -9.47
N PHE A 723 31.29 -13.00 -10.08
CA PHE A 723 31.58 -14.40 -10.40
C PHE A 723 32.80 -14.83 -9.59
N SER A 724 32.66 -15.83 -8.74
CA SER A 724 33.77 -16.32 -7.91
C SER A 724 33.61 -17.78 -7.54
N ASN A 725 34.69 -18.40 -7.06
CA ASN A 725 34.70 -19.75 -6.50
C ASN A 725 34.74 -19.75 -4.96
N LYS A 726 34.24 -18.67 -4.33
CA LYS A 726 34.08 -18.56 -2.88
C LYS A 726 33.36 -19.76 -2.30
N SER A 727 33.64 -20.05 -1.03
CA SER A 727 33.00 -21.18 -0.34
C SER A 727 31.48 -21.04 -0.32
N SER A 728 30.78 -22.15 -0.60
CA SER A 728 29.33 -22.22 -0.62
C SER A 728 28.80 -22.81 0.69
N VAL A 729 28.03 -22.01 1.43
CA VAL A 729 27.54 -22.36 2.77
C VAL A 729 26.01 -22.53 2.72
N LEU A 730 25.53 -23.77 2.72
CA LEU A 730 24.10 -24.08 2.74
C LEU A 730 23.54 -23.98 4.16
N VAL A 731 22.58 -23.09 4.38
CA VAL A 731 21.90 -22.96 5.68
C VAL A 731 20.53 -23.64 5.63
N VAL A 732 20.41 -24.78 6.30
CA VAL A 732 19.16 -25.54 6.44
C VAL A 732 18.48 -25.13 7.73
N GLY A 733 17.28 -24.56 7.63
CA GLY A 733 16.55 -24.03 8.77
C GLY A 733 15.07 -23.76 8.46
N GLN A 734 14.23 -23.84 9.48
CA GLN A 734 12.78 -23.66 9.35
C GLN A 734 12.42 -22.20 9.05
N LYS A 735 11.59 -21.99 8.01
CA LYS A 735 11.14 -20.63 7.62
C LYS A 735 10.26 -19.97 8.68
N ARG A 736 9.47 -20.77 9.42
CA ARG A 736 8.50 -20.28 10.42
C ARG A 736 9.16 -19.51 11.58
N VAL A 737 10.41 -19.81 11.88
CA VAL A 737 11.20 -19.15 12.95
C VAL A 737 12.29 -18.24 12.39
N SER A 738 12.33 -18.02 11.08
CA SER A 738 13.34 -17.21 10.41
C SER A 738 14.79 -17.62 10.76
N ALA A 739 15.06 -18.93 10.82
CA ALA A 739 16.36 -19.45 11.26
C ALA A 739 17.54 -18.95 10.41
N TYR A 740 17.34 -18.82 9.10
CA TYR A 740 18.34 -18.28 8.17
C TYR A 740 18.81 -16.88 8.57
N ASP A 741 17.90 -16.03 9.05
CA ASP A 741 18.19 -14.63 9.35
C ASP A 741 19.15 -14.50 10.53
N GLN A 742 19.10 -15.41 11.50
CA GLN A 742 20.04 -15.43 12.62
C GLN A 742 21.46 -15.68 12.11
N VAL A 743 21.61 -16.66 11.21
CA VAL A 743 22.90 -16.98 10.59
C VAL A 743 23.38 -15.82 9.73
N LEU A 744 22.53 -15.25 8.87
CA LEU A 744 22.93 -14.12 8.03
C LEU A 744 23.32 -12.90 8.87
N THR A 745 22.54 -12.53 9.89
CA THR A 745 22.83 -11.37 10.75
C THR A 745 24.22 -11.50 11.38
N VAL A 746 24.51 -12.65 11.98
CA VAL A 746 25.83 -12.90 12.61
C VAL A 746 26.95 -12.99 11.57
N SER A 747 26.65 -13.50 10.38
CA SER A 747 27.61 -13.52 9.27
C SER A 747 28.03 -12.12 8.85
N LEU A 748 27.07 -11.20 8.73
CA LEU A 748 27.30 -9.79 8.38
C LEU A 748 28.04 -9.02 9.50
N LEU A 749 27.95 -9.48 10.75
CA LEU A 749 28.75 -8.98 11.87
C LEU A 749 30.21 -9.49 11.85
N GLY A 750 30.60 -10.29 10.85
CA GLY A 750 31.99 -10.66 10.59
C GLY A 750 32.32 -12.14 10.82
N VAL A 751 31.35 -13.01 11.11
CA VAL A 751 31.59 -14.47 11.22
C VAL A 751 31.84 -15.12 9.87
N LEU A 752 31.13 -14.69 8.82
CA LEU A 752 31.26 -15.15 7.44
C LEU A 752 31.05 -13.94 6.51
N PRO A 753 32.07 -13.07 6.35
CA PRO A 753 31.95 -11.86 5.54
C PRO A 753 31.78 -12.19 4.05
N TYR A 754 31.26 -11.24 3.27
CA TYR A 754 30.98 -11.38 1.83
C TYR A 754 32.16 -11.91 1.00
N ASN A 755 33.39 -11.58 1.41
CA ASN A 755 34.60 -11.92 0.67
C ASN A 755 35.01 -13.39 0.81
N GLU A 756 34.52 -14.11 1.82
CA GLU A 756 34.97 -15.48 2.13
C GLU A 756 33.96 -16.55 1.69
N ALA A 757 32.66 -16.25 1.76
CA ALA A 757 31.63 -17.24 1.48
C ALA A 757 30.32 -16.67 0.95
N PHE A 758 29.63 -17.47 0.14
CA PHE A 758 28.23 -17.26 -0.21
C PHE A 758 27.34 -18.08 0.71
N LEU A 759 26.56 -17.38 1.55
CA LEU A 759 25.49 -18.00 2.32
C LEU A 759 24.28 -18.29 1.44
N ILE A 760 23.79 -19.53 1.48
CA ILE A 760 22.73 -20.05 0.61
C ILE A 760 21.55 -20.50 1.46
N TRP A 761 20.35 -20.09 1.05
CA TRP A 761 19.09 -20.44 1.70
C TRP A 761 18.72 -21.89 1.37
N GLY A 762 18.70 -22.73 2.40
CA GLY A 762 18.23 -24.10 2.29
C GLY A 762 16.73 -24.29 2.48
N ARG A 763 16.30 -25.52 2.22
CA ARG A 763 15.00 -26.10 2.61
C ARG A 763 14.93 -26.29 4.13
N ASP A 764 13.72 -26.39 4.67
CA ASP A 764 13.48 -26.57 6.10
C ASP A 764 13.98 -27.94 6.65
N ASN A 765 13.94 -28.98 5.81
CA ASN A 765 14.24 -30.36 6.24
C ASN A 765 15.52 -30.88 5.59
N ILE A 766 16.46 -31.40 6.39
CA ILE A 766 17.73 -31.95 5.87
C ILE A 766 17.50 -33.23 5.05
N ASP A 767 16.53 -34.06 5.43
CA ASP A 767 16.20 -35.30 4.73
C ASP A 767 15.38 -35.08 3.43
N SER A 768 15.14 -33.82 3.07
CA SER A 768 14.59 -33.44 1.76
C SER A 768 15.65 -33.31 0.66
N TYR A 769 16.93 -33.35 1.02
CA TYR A 769 18.04 -33.37 0.07
C TYR A 769 18.43 -34.80 -0.30
N SER A 770 19.05 -34.92 -1.46
CA SER A 770 19.84 -36.09 -1.85
C SER A 770 21.32 -35.89 -1.51
N GLN A 771 22.09 -36.99 -1.47
CA GLN A 771 23.54 -36.95 -1.27
C GLN A 771 24.22 -36.07 -2.34
N GLU A 772 23.89 -36.28 -3.61
CA GLU A 772 24.43 -35.51 -4.74
C GLU A 772 24.07 -34.01 -4.66
N GLU A 773 22.90 -33.64 -4.13
CA GLU A 773 22.58 -32.23 -3.90
C GLU A 773 23.43 -31.64 -2.77
N LEU A 774 23.70 -32.39 -1.70
CA LEU A 774 24.41 -31.90 -0.52
C LEU A 774 25.91 -31.75 -0.78
N GLU A 775 26.50 -32.67 -1.55
CA GLU A 775 27.90 -32.64 -2.01
C GLU A 775 28.23 -31.43 -2.91
N ARG A 776 27.22 -30.68 -3.37
CA ARG A 776 27.43 -29.44 -4.13
C ARG A 776 27.87 -28.27 -3.26
N PHE A 777 27.75 -28.38 -1.95
CA PHE A 777 28.04 -27.31 -1.00
C PHE A 777 29.29 -27.66 -0.18
N ASP A 778 30.07 -26.64 0.17
CA ASP A 778 31.30 -26.81 0.94
C ASP A 778 31.03 -26.99 2.43
N VAL A 779 30.03 -26.28 2.94
CA VAL A 779 29.60 -26.32 4.34
C VAL A 779 28.08 -26.38 4.42
N VAL A 780 27.57 -27.19 5.35
CA VAL A 780 26.14 -27.26 5.69
C VAL A 780 25.95 -26.77 7.12
N VAL A 781 25.16 -25.71 7.30
CA VAL A 781 24.78 -25.16 8.60
C VAL A 781 23.35 -25.60 8.91
N LEU A 782 23.17 -26.33 10.01
CA LEU A 782 21.88 -26.78 10.51
C LEU A 782 21.49 -25.90 11.71
N GLN A 783 20.71 -24.84 11.46
CA GLN A 783 20.21 -23.90 12.48
C GLN A 783 18.69 -23.96 12.50
N GLY A 784 18.08 -24.33 13.64
CA GLY A 784 16.63 -24.49 13.74
C GLY A 784 16.05 -25.39 12.63
N TYR A 785 16.82 -26.40 12.20
CA TYR A 785 16.50 -27.33 11.13
C TYR A 785 15.37 -28.29 11.52
N SER A 786 14.93 -29.13 10.60
CA SER A 786 14.02 -30.24 10.87
C SER A 786 14.36 -31.46 10.01
N TYR A 787 13.72 -32.59 10.27
CA TYR A 787 13.70 -33.76 9.39
C TYR A 787 12.37 -34.52 9.59
N LYS A 788 11.93 -35.21 8.54
CA LYS A 788 10.73 -36.06 8.61
C LYS A 788 11.07 -37.50 8.99
N ASN A 789 12.27 -37.96 8.64
CA ASN A 789 12.77 -39.29 8.93
C ASN A 789 14.19 -39.20 9.53
N LEU A 790 14.30 -39.54 10.81
CA LEU A 790 15.55 -39.52 11.56
C LEU A 790 16.63 -40.41 10.93
N GLY A 791 16.28 -41.63 10.53
CA GLY A 791 17.23 -42.58 9.94
C GLY A 791 17.82 -42.07 8.63
N LYS A 792 16.95 -41.51 7.76
CA LYS A 792 17.39 -40.91 6.50
C LYS A 792 18.27 -39.67 6.72
N ALA A 793 17.89 -38.80 7.66
CA ALA A 793 18.69 -37.63 8.01
C ALA A 793 20.08 -38.03 8.53
N ASN A 794 20.12 -39.05 9.40
CA ASN A 794 21.34 -39.59 9.99
C ASN A 794 22.28 -40.16 8.92
N GLU A 795 21.77 -41.04 8.05
CA GLU A 795 22.53 -41.65 6.97
C GLU A 795 23.08 -40.58 6.00
N LEU A 796 22.24 -39.63 5.59
CA LEU A 796 22.63 -38.56 4.67
C LEU A 796 23.74 -37.69 5.25
N LEU A 797 23.59 -37.22 6.49
CA LEU A 797 24.57 -36.35 7.13
C LEU A 797 25.87 -37.09 7.43
N TYR A 798 25.79 -38.34 7.89
CA TYR A 798 26.98 -39.16 8.13
C TYR A 798 27.76 -39.40 6.83
N ASN A 799 27.09 -39.79 5.75
CA ASN A 799 27.74 -40.04 4.46
C ASN A 799 28.36 -38.77 3.87
N TYR A 800 27.66 -37.63 3.95
CA TYR A 800 28.18 -36.33 3.54
C TYR A 800 29.44 -35.95 4.32
N VAL A 801 29.44 -36.04 5.65
CA VAL A 801 30.63 -35.71 6.45
C VAL A 801 31.76 -36.71 6.19
N ASN A 802 31.46 -38.01 6.20
CA ASN A 802 32.47 -39.05 6.04
C ASN A 802 33.22 -38.95 4.69
N SER A 803 32.56 -38.44 3.65
CA SER A 803 33.13 -38.19 2.31
C SER A 803 33.83 -36.83 2.15
N GLY A 804 34.06 -36.09 3.23
CA GLY A 804 34.78 -34.81 3.22
C GLY A 804 33.90 -33.57 3.42
N GLY A 805 32.58 -33.74 3.47
CA GLY A 805 31.62 -32.68 3.75
C GLY A 805 31.82 -32.08 5.15
N LYS A 806 31.42 -30.83 5.30
CA LYS A 806 31.66 -30.05 6.52
C LYS A 806 30.33 -29.55 7.09
N VAL A 807 30.12 -29.73 8.39
CA VAL A 807 28.83 -29.44 9.03
C VAL A 807 29.00 -28.56 10.26
N PHE A 808 28.19 -27.52 10.36
CA PHE A 808 27.88 -26.85 11.62
C PHE A 808 26.46 -27.25 12.04
N ILE A 809 26.26 -27.78 13.25
CA ILE A 809 24.95 -28.22 13.73
C ILE A 809 24.63 -27.62 15.10
N ASP A 810 23.49 -26.93 15.20
CA ASP A 810 23.01 -26.34 16.46
C ASP A 810 21.77 -27.06 17.01
N THR A 811 21.91 -27.60 18.22
CA THR A 811 20.82 -28.26 18.96
C THR A 811 20.30 -27.42 20.12
N GLY A 812 20.85 -26.23 20.36
CA GLY A 812 20.51 -25.39 21.52
C GLY A 812 19.17 -24.66 21.45
N TRP A 813 18.37 -24.86 20.40
CA TRP A 813 17.08 -24.19 20.25
C TRP A 813 15.91 -25.09 20.63
N GLN A 814 15.49 -25.01 21.91
CA GLN A 814 14.41 -25.80 22.50
C GLN A 814 13.14 -25.82 21.63
N TYR A 815 12.56 -27.00 21.44
CA TYR A 815 11.33 -27.24 20.65
C TYR A 815 11.38 -26.85 19.17
N THR A 816 12.52 -26.32 18.70
CA THR A 816 12.71 -25.88 17.32
C THR A 816 13.64 -26.82 16.58
N SER A 817 14.87 -27.01 17.07
CA SER A 817 15.76 -28.07 16.58
C SER A 817 15.24 -29.42 17.05
N PRO A 818 15.14 -30.47 16.23
CA PRO A 818 14.55 -31.75 16.63
C PRO A 818 15.41 -32.54 17.63
N ASP A 819 16.73 -32.29 17.64
CA ASP A 819 17.70 -32.96 18.53
C ASP A 819 18.02 -32.14 19.79
N TRP A 820 17.19 -31.16 20.18
CA TRP A 820 17.45 -30.33 21.38
C TRP A 820 17.55 -31.13 22.68
N GLU A 821 16.84 -32.25 22.75
CA GLU A 821 16.92 -33.27 23.80
C GLU A 821 16.71 -34.64 23.14
N SER A 822 17.60 -35.61 23.38
CA SER A 822 17.54 -36.92 22.74
C SER A 822 18.31 -37.99 23.50
N THR A 823 17.71 -39.17 23.64
CA THR A 823 18.39 -40.36 24.21
C THR A 823 19.27 -41.08 23.18
N LYS A 824 19.13 -40.77 21.89
CA LYS A 824 19.97 -41.26 20.81
C LYS A 824 20.13 -40.17 19.77
N THR A 825 21.31 -39.57 19.72
CA THR A 825 21.61 -38.48 18.80
C THR A 825 21.95 -38.97 17.39
N LEU A 826 21.93 -38.05 16.43
CA LEU A 826 22.55 -38.26 15.13
C LEU A 826 24.03 -38.64 15.29
N ASP A 827 24.57 -39.45 14.38
CA ASP A 827 25.95 -39.94 14.46
C ASP A 827 26.97 -38.80 14.40
N ILE A 828 26.63 -37.71 13.70
CA ILE A 828 27.44 -36.50 13.61
C ILE A 828 27.33 -35.57 14.83
N ILE A 829 26.40 -35.79 15.76
CA ILE A 829 26.35 -35.04 17.03
C ILE A 829 27.39 -35.67 17.98
N PRO A 830 28.26 -34.89 18.64
CA PRO A 830 29.41 -35.44 19.37
C PRO A 830 29.08 -36.03 20.74
N LEU A 831 27.84 -35.95 21.20
CA LEU A 831 27.38 -36.56 22.45
C LEU A 831 26.43 -37.71 22.13
N ASN A 832 26.52 -38.86 22.83
CA ASN A 832 25.62 -39.99 22.57
C ASN A 832 24.16 -39.70 22.94
N GLN A 833 23.96 -38.86 23.94
CA GLN A 833 22.67 -38.34 24.39
C GLN A 833 22.76 -36.82 24.63
N LEU A 834 21.62 -36.15 24.55
CA LEU A 834 21.46 -34.72 24.82
C LEU A 834 20.33 -34.52 25.81
N GLU A 835 20.55 -33.62 26.75
CA GLU A 835 19.64 -33.24 27.82
C GLU A 835 19.47 -31.72 27.78
N TRP A 836 18.24 -31.24 27.95
CA TRP A 836 18.02 -29.81 28.12
C TRP A 836 18.35 -29.39 29.55
N SER A 837 19.38 -28.55 29.71
CA SER A 837 19.93 -28.16 31.00
C SER A 837 19.83 -26.66 31.23
N ASP A 838 19.40 -26.29 32.44
CA ASP A 838 19.58 -24.93 32.97
C ASP A 838 20.90 -24.87 33.74
N LEU A 839 21.90 -24.23 33.14
CA LEU A 839 23.22 -24.03 33.76
C LEU A 839 23.30 -22.72 34.56
N GLY A 840 22.18 -22.04 34.79
CA GLY A 840 22.07 -20.75 35.46
C GLY A 840 22.58 -19.58 34.62
N LYS A 841 22.46 -18.36 35.17
CA LYS A 841 22.90 -17.11 34.55
C LYS A 841 24.42 -16.90 34.62
N THR A 842 25.19 -17.89 34.20
CA THR A 842 26.67 -17.88 34.29
C THR A 842 27.31 -17.11 33.14
N LYS A 843 28.52 -16.58 33.39
CA LYS A 843 29.46 -16.03 32.39
C LYS A 843 30.82 -16.73 32.45
N GLU A 844 30.90 -17.81 33.22
CA GLU A 844 32.14 -18.56 33.45
C GLU A 844 32.30 -19.60 32.35
N TYR A 845 32.93 -19.18 31.25
CA TYR A 845 33.26 -20.06 30.14
C TYR A 845 34.72 -20.51 30.20
N LYS A 846 34.95 -21.74 29.74
CA LYS A 846 36.29 -22.28 29.55
C LYS A 846 36.47 -22.63 28.08
N LEU A 847 37.47 -22.00 27.45
CA LEU A 847 37.97 -22.41 26.15
C LEU A 847 38.94 -23.57 26.37
N GLU A 848 38.61 -24.73 25.81
CA GLU A 848 39.35 -25.97 26.03
C GLU A 848 40.18 -26.41 24.81
N ASP A 849 39.91 -25.83 23.64
CA ASP A 849 40.64 -26.12 22.42
C ASP A 849 41.56 -24.96 22.04
N GLU A 850 42.88 -25.18 22.13
CA GLU A 850 43.92 -24.22 21.74
C GLU A 850 43.83 -23.79 20.26
N GLU A 851 43.22 -24.58 19.38
CA GLU A 851 43.01 -24.21 17.98
C GLU A 851 42.05 -23.01 17.82
N PHE A 852 41.14 -22.83 18.78
CA PHE A 852 40.09 -21.80 18.72
C PHE A 852 40.15 -20.81 19.90
N SER A 853 41.13 -20.94 20.80
CA SER A 853 41.22 -20.12 22.02
C SER A 853 42.29 -19.03 21.97
N GLN A 854 43.14 -19.02 20.95
CA GLN A 854 44.17 -18.00 20.78
C GLN A 854 43.53 -16.62 20.58
N ASP A 855 43.98 -15.65 21.38
CA ASP A 855 43.52 -14.25 21.34
C ASP A 855 42.01 -14.03 21.55
N ILE A 856 41.32 -14.98 22.20
CA ILE A 856 39.91 -14.86 22.58
C ILE A 856 39.77 -14.64 24.09
N ASP A 857 39.09 -13.56 24.49
CA ASP A 857 38.72 -13.32 25.89
C ASP A 857 37.34 -13.92 26.21
N ALA A 858 37.33 -15.14 26.72
CA ALA A 858 36.11 -15.84 27.14
C ALA A 858 35.31 -15.09 28.24
N SER A 859 35.94 -14.18 28.99
CA SER A 859 35.25 -13.41 30.04
C SER A 859 34.35 -12.30 29.47
N ALA A 860 34.57 -11.94 28.21
CA ALA A 860 33.78 -10.98 27.46
C ALA A 860 32.64 -11.63 26.65
N PHE A 861 32.45 -12.95 26.77
CA PHE A 861 31.32 -13.66 26.17
C PHE A 861 29.99 -13.26 26.83
N ALA A 862 28.90 -13.44 26.10
CA ALA A 862 27.57 -13.15 26.60
C ALA A 862 27.22 -14.14 27.72
N PRO A 863 26.58 -13.70 28.81
CA PRO A 863 26.16 -14.61 29.86
C PRO A 863 25.02 -15.51 29.35
N LEU A 864 24.83 -16.68 29.96
CA LEU A 864 23.67 -17.57 29.70
C LEU A 864 22.37 -16.95 30.27
N ILE A 865 21.91 -15.85 29.68
CA ILE A 865 20.73 -15.09 30.07
C ILE A 865 19.82 -14.89 28.86
N TYR A 866 18.55 -15.30 29.00
CA TYR A 866 17.49 -14.97 28.07
C TYR A 866 16.45 -14.12 28.79
N GLN A 867 16.36 -12.83 28.43
CA GLN A 867 15.57 -11.84 29.16
C GLN A 867 15.97 -11.83 30.65
N ASP A 868 15.04 -12.14 31.55
CA ASP A 868 15.27 -12.22 32.99
C ASP A 868 15.46 -13.66 33.49
N SER A 869 15.58 -14.65 32.60
CA SER A 869 15.78 -16.07 32.93
C SER A 869 17.14 -16.58 32.48
N SER A 870 17.50 -17.77 32.96
CA SER A 870 18.65 -18.52 32.46
C SER A 870 18.44 -18.90 30.98
N TRP A 871 19.51 -18.85 30.21
CA TRP A 871 19.55 -19.40 28.87
C TRP A 871 19.75 -20.91 28.97
N GLY A 872 18.74 -21.69 28.58
CA GLY A 872 18.84 -23.14 28.55
C GLY A 872 19.74 -23.63 27.41
N VAL A 873 20.41 -24.76 27.61
CA VAL A 873 21.32 -25.37 26.63
C VAL A 873 21.04 -26.85 26.45
N SER A 874 21.28 -27.35 25.25
CA SER A 874 21.34 -28.78 24.92
C SER A 874 22.75 -29.29 25.20
N THR A 875 22.92 -30.16 26.19
CA THR A 875 24.24 -30.67 26.60
C THR A 875 24.12 -32.03 27.27
N SER A 876 25.22 -32.66 27.68
CA SER A 876 25.21 -33.85 28.54
C SER A 876 26.53 -33.94 29.32
N ASP A 877 26.70 -34.98 30.12
CA ASP A 877 27.96 -35.27 30.81
C ASP A 877 29.10 -35.50 29.83
N ARG A 878 30.31 -35.09 30.22
CA ARG A 878 31.52 -35.30 29.41
C ARG A 878 31.80 -36.77 29.10
N SER A 879 31.28 -37.70 29.90
CA SER A 879 31.34 -39.15 29.64
C SER A 879 30.60 -39.57 28.37
N GLU A 880 29.64 -38.77 27.91
CA GLU A 880 28.86 -39.03 26.70
C GLU A 880 29.55 -38.56 25.41
N LEU A 881 30.71 -37.90 25.53
CA LEU A 881 31.49 -37.40 24.41
C LEU A 881 32.02 -38.57 23.55
N LYS A 882 31.64 -38.58 22.28
CA LYS A 882 32.14 -39.51 21.26
C LYS A 882 33.63 -39.29 21.03
N GLN A 883 34.36 -40.37 20.72
CA GLN A 883 35.82 -40.36 20.61
C GLN A 883 36.39 -39.36 19.59
N TRP A 884 35.61 -39.00 18.57
CA TRP A 884 36.04 -38.05 17.53
C TRP A 884 35.89 -36.57 17.95
N GLY A 885 35.13 -36.29 19.01
CA GLY A 885 34.81 -34.93 19.45
C GLY A 885 35.82 -34.35 20.43
N LYS A 886 36.14 -33.07 20.27
CA LYS A 886 36.99 -32.26 21.14
C LYS A 886 36.22 -31.04 21.63
N VAL A 887 36.15 -30.85 22.95
CA VAL A 887 35.41 -29.72 23.54
C VAL A 887 36.16 -28.42 23.25
N ALA A 888 35.50 -27.48 22.58
CA ALA A 888 36.05 -26.15 22.30
C ALA A 888 35.60 -25.13 23.36
N LEU A 889 34.33 -25.20 23.78
CA LEU A 889 33.75 -24.34 24.80
C LEU A 889 32.98 -25.18 25.83
N SER A 890 33.20 -24.92 27.12
CA SER A 890 32.43 -25.52 28.20
C SER A 890 32.05 -24.50 29.28
N THR A 891 31.02 -24.83 30.07
CA THR A 891 30.73 -24.13 31.33
C THR A 891 30.26 -25.15 32.36
N LYS A 892 30.62 -24.94 33.63
CA LYS A 892 30.27 -25.85 34.75
C LYS A 892 30.58 -27.34 34.47
N GLY A 893 31.64 -27.61 33.70
CA GLY A 893 32.07 -28.96 33.32
C GLY A 893 31.24 -29.64 32.21
N LYS A 894 30.23 -28.96 31.66
CA LYS A 894 29.37 -29.44 30.57
C LYS A 894 29.82 -28.86 29.22
N PRO A 895 29.97 -29.68 28.15
CA PRO A 895 30.31 -29.19 26.82
C PRO A 895 29.20 -28.31 26.22
N LEU A 896 29.56 -27.16 25.66
CA LEU A 896 28.64 -26.27 24.94
C LEU A 896 28.92 -26.24 23.44
N ILE A 897 30.20 -26.22 23.05
CA ILE A 897 30.62 -26.29 21.66
C ILE A 897 31.72 -27.35 21.54
N VAL A 898 31.57 -28.23 20.57
CA VAL A 898 32.47 -29.36 20.32
C VAL A 898 32.81 -29.40 18.84
N THR A 899 34.08 -29.60 18.52
CA THR A 899 34.61 -29.72 17.17
C THR A 899 35.15 -31.13 16.95
N GLY A 900 35.28 -31.57 15.70
CA GLY A 900 35.94 -32.84 15.42
C GLY A 900 35.87 -33.27 13.96
N ARG A 901 36.41 -34.46 13.67
CA ARG A 901 36.51 -35.01 12.31
C ARG A 901 35.89 -36.40 12.24
N ILE A 902 35.11 -36.64 11.19
CA ILE A 902 34.53 -37.96 10.87
C ILE A 902 34.91 -38.25 9.42
N GLY A 903 35.65 -39.35 9.19
CA GLY A 903 36.24 -39.61 7.87
C GLY A 903 37.14 -38.45 7.45
N GLU A 904 36.89 -37.91 6.26
CA GLU A 904 37.62 -36.75 5.72
C GLU A 904 36.97 -35.40 6.09
N GLY A 905 35.75 -35.42 6.66
CA GLY A 905 34.97 -34.23 6.96
C GLY A 905 35.24 -33.60 8.32
N ARG A 906 34.58 -32.46 8.54
CA ARG A 906 34.68 -31.62 9.75
C ARG A 906 33.30 -31.36 10.33
N VAL A 907 33.18 -31.40 11.65
CA VAL A 907 31.93 -31.10 12.36
C VAL A 907 32.18 -30.09 13.47
N VAL A 908 31.32 -29.08 13.54
CA VAL A 908 31.15 -28.20 14.70
C VAL A 908 29.73 -28.39 15.21
N TRP A 909 29.59 -28.73 16.49
CA TRP A 909 28.31 -28.81 17.17
C TRP A 909 28.20 -27.71 18.22
N SER A 910 27.04 -27.06 18.27
CA SER A 910 26.67 -26.06 19.28
C SER A 910 25.42 -26.50 20.03
N GLY A 911 25.51 -26.59 21.34
CA GLY A 911 24.41 -26.86 22.25
C GLY A 911 23.68 -25.62 22.77
N MET A 912 24.07 -24.42 22.34
CA MET A 912 23.65 -23.19 23.02
C MET A 912 22.88 -22.19 22.16
N ASN A 913 22.48 -22.53 20.93
CA ASN A 913 21.81 -21.61 20.01
C ASN A 913 22.67 -20.35 19.80
N ILE A 914 23.89 -20.58 19.33
CA ILE A 914 24.98 -19.59 19.44
C ILE A 914 24.72 -18.32 18.60
N PHE A 915 24.03 -18.43 17.46
CA PHE A 915 23.76 -17.26 16.61
C PHE A 915 22.95 -16.16 17.31
N PRO A 916 21.77 -16.43 17.91
CA PRO A 916 21.08 -15.43 18.72
C PRO A 916 21.77 -15.17 20.07
N HIS A 917 22.61 -16.08 20.58
CA HIS A 917 23.34 -15.84 21.83
C HIS A 917 24.39 -14.73 21.70
N VAL A 918 25.07 -14.63 20.55
CA VAL A 918 26.08 -13.59 20.26
C VAL A 918 25.49 -12.17 20.26
N LYS A 919 24.17 -12.06 20.06
CA LYS A 919 23.42 -10.80 20.10
C LYS A 919 22.26 -10.90 21.08
N GLN A 920 22.51 -10.53 22.33
CA GLN A 920 21.47 -10.50 23.37
C GLN A 920 20.92 -9.10 23.54
N SER A 921 19.59 -8.95 23.37
CA SER A 921 18.91 -7.66 23.40
C SER A 921 19.62 -6.65 22.46
N ASP A 922 20.08 -5.52 23.01
CA ASP A 922 20.71 -4.42 22.26
C ASP A 922 22.25 -4.47 22.31
N LYS A 923 22.83 -5.63 22.65
CA LYS A 923 24.28 -5.80 22.78
C LYS A 923 24.79 -6.93 21.88
N ILE A 924 25.85 -6.62 21.14
CA ILE A 924 26.64 -7.55 20.34
C ILE A 924 27.95 -7.87 21.07
N TYR A 925 28.30 -9.16 21.14
CA TYR A 925 29.48 -9.65 21.85
C TYR A 925 30.60 -10.00 20.86
N SER A 926 31.52 -9.05 20.65
CA SER A 926 32.59 -9.13 19.64
C SER A 926 33.56 -10.30 19.84
N GLU A 927 33.88 -10.69 21.07
CA GLU A 927 34.75 -11.85 21.34
C GLU A 927 34.07 -13.18 20.95
N GLU A 928 32.74 -13.31 21.08
CA GLU A 928 32.01 -14.47 20.55
C GLU A 928 31.99 -14.48 19.02
N ILE A 929 31.88 -13.32 18.38
CA ILE A 929 31.98 -13.19 16.91
C ILE A 929 33.36 -13.67 16.44
N LYS A 930 34.44 -13.25 17.10
CA LYS A 930 35.80 -13.70 16.76
C LYS A 930 35.95 -15.22 16.92
N PHE A 931 35.44 -15.77 18.02
CA PHE A 931 35.46 -17.21 18.27
C PHE A 931 34.69 -18.00 17.20
N LEU A 932 33.47 -17.56 16.87
CA LEU A 932 32.68 -18.14 15.79
C LEU A 932 33.38 -18.03 14.43
N ARG A 933 34.01 -16.88 14.14
CA ARG A 933 34.80 -16.70 12.91
C ARG A 933 35.92 -17.72 12.83
N GLY A 934 36.61 -18.02 13.93
CA GLY A 934 37.64 -19.06 13.97
C GLY A 934 37.09 -20.44 13.59
N LEU A 935 35.93 -20.81 14.15
CA LEU A 935 35.24 -22.07 13.82
C LEU A 935 34.83 -22.13 12.33
N PHE A 936 34.27 -21.04 11.80
CA PHE A 936 33.82 -20.99 10.41
C PHE A 936 34.98 -20.94 9.43
N THR A 937 36.06 -20.22 9.75
CA THR A 937 37.32 -20.22 8.98
C THR A 937 37.84 -21.65 8.86
N TRP A 938 37.84 -22.41 9.96
CA TRP A 938 38.21 -23.83 9.96
C TRP A 938 37.25 -24.71 9.15
N LEU A 939 35.96 -24.38 9.07
CA LEU A 939 35.05 -25.08 8.18
C LEU A 939 35.31 -24.72 6.71
N ILE A 940 35.55 -23.46 6.34
CA ILE A 940 35.73 -23.09 4.92
C ILE A 940 37.15 -23.31 4.38
N ASP A 941 38.14 -23.51 5.27
CA ASP A 941 39.56 -23.69 4.93
C ASP A 941 39.81 -24.70 3.80
N GLY A 942 40.71 -24.32 2.87
CA GLY A 942 41.18 -25.13 1.74
C GLY A 942 40.81 -24.66 0.32
N LYS A 943 40.09 -23.54 0.13
CA LYS A 943 39.77 -22.98 -1.20
C LYS A 943 40.45 -21.63 -1.44
N THR A 944 40.91 -21.42 -2.68
CA THR A 944 41.39 -20.12 -3.16
C THR A 944 40.20 -19.26 -3.59
N ASP A 945 39.88 -18.23 -2.82
CA ASP A 945 38.83 -17.25 -3.17
C ASP A 945 39.32 -16.37 -4.32
N THR A 946 38.99 -16.80 -5.55
CA THR A 946 39.31 -16.11 -6.79
C THR A 946 38.03 -15.52 -7.36
N ASN A 947 38.03 -14.20 -7.55
CA ASN A 947 37.00 -13.53 -8.33
C ASN A 947 37.41 -13.55 -9.80
N PHE A 948 36.44 -13.82 -10.66
CA PHE A 948 36.60 -13.89 -12.10
C PHE A 948 35.87 -12.73 -12.78
N ASP A 949 36.45 -12.21 -13.85
CA ASP A 949 35.86 -11.10 -14.58
C ASP A 949 34.60 -11.52 -15.36
N VAL A 950 33.48 -10.88 -15.03
CA VAL A 950 32.18 -11.07 -15.67
C VAL A 950 31.56 -9.73 -15.99
N THR A 951 31.01 -9.62 -17.19
CA THR A 951 30.19 -8.49 -17.60
C THR A 951 28.79 -8.97 -17.92
N TYR A 952 27.83 -8.05 -17.98
CA TYR A 952 26.46 -8.40 -18.31
C TYR A 952 25.84 -7.37 -19.24
N LYS A 953 24.84 -7.81 -20.00
CA LYS A 953 24.00 -6.99 -20.84
C LYS A 953 22.56 -7.34 -20.59
N ARG A 954 21.77 -6.34 -20.24
CA ARG A 954 20.31 -6.47 -20.13
C ARG A 954 19.68 -6.26 -21.50
N ILE A 955 19.29 -7.35 -22.17
CA ILE A 955 18.63 -7.30 -23.49
C ILE A 955 17.21 -6.73 -23.34
N ASN A 956 16.51 -7.19 -22.30
CA ASN A 956 15.28 -6.59 -21.80
C ASN A 956 15.21 -6.83 -20.29
N PRO A 957 14.28 -6.20 -19.55
CA PRO A 957 14.23 -6.36 -18.10
C PRO A 957 14.09 -7.81 -17.61
N ASP A 958 13.46 -8.68 -18.39
CA ASP A 958 13.21 -10.09 -18.11
C ASP A 958 14.30 -11.04 -18.63
N ARG A 959 15.33 -10.52 -19.32
CA ARG A 959 16.41 -11.31 -19.92
C ARG A 959 17.76 -10.59 -19.83
N VAL A 960 18.66 -11.19 -19.06
CA VAL A 960 20.04 -10.76 -18.89
C VAL A 960 20.98 -11.79 -19.51
N GLU A 961 21.99 -11.30 -20.21
CA GLU A 961 23.09 -12.10 -20.74
C GLU A 961 24.37 -11.76 -19.98
N PHE A 962 25.08 -12.77 -19.48
CA PHE A 962 26.36 -12.60 -18.82
C PHE A 962 27.47 -13.15 -19.70
N PHE A 963 28.59 -12.44 -19.78
CA PHE A 963 29.75 -12.76 -20.61
C PHE A 963 30.95 -13.00 -19.71
N PHE A 964 31.54 -14.19 -19.83
CA PHE A 964 32.75 -14.56 -19.10
C PHE A 964 33.98 -14.06 -19.86
N ASN A 965 34.77 -13.19 -19.22
CA ASN A 965 35.91 -12.53 -19.88
C ASN A 965 37.23 -13.31 -19.73
N GLU A 966 37.22 -14.35 -18.91
CA GLU A 966 38.33 -15.26 -18.67
C GLU A 966 37.81 -16.68 -18.35
N ASP A 967 38.73 -17.64 -18.37
CA ASP A 967 38.42 -19.03 -18.03
C ASP A 967 38.32 -19.18 -16.52
N ALA A 968 37.28 -19.88 -16.05
CA ALA A 968 37.11 -20.22 -14.65
C ALA A 968 37.00 -21.75 -14.47
N PRO A 969 37.60 -22.30 -13.40
CA PRO A 969 37.54 -23.73 -13.11
C PRO A 969 36.11 -24.15 -12.77
N GLU A 970 35.89 -25.46 -12.74
CA GLU A 970 34.61 -26.02 -12.32
C GLU A 970 34.28 -25.65 -10.87
N GLY A 971 33.00 -25.37 -10.59
CA GLY A 971 32.51 -25.11 -9.24
C GLY A 971 32.43 -23.62 -8.85
N GLY A 972 32.48 -22.70 -9.82
CA GLY A 972 32.22 -21.28 -9.59
C GLY A 972 30.74 -20.94 -9.42
N TYR A 973 30.46 -19.77 -8.83
CA TYR A 973 29.12 -19.22 -8.65
C TYR A 973 29.03 -17.79 -9.16
N LEU A 974 28.01 -17.51 -9.96
CA LEU A 974 27.63 -16.17 -10.37
C LEU A 974 26.57 -15.65 -9.40
N LEU A 975 26.93 -14.69 -8.57
CA LEU A 975 26.01 -13.91 -7.75
C LEU A 975 25.45 -12.76 -8.60
N TRP A 976 24.15 -12.79 -8.83
CA TRP A 976 23.38 -11.70 -9.40
C TRP A 976 22.63 -11.00 -8.26
N LYS A 977 23.06 -9.77 -7.91
CA LYS A 977 22.54 -8.97 -6.79
C LYS A 977 21.16 -8.38 -7.07
N GLU A 978 20.26 -9.19 -7.61
CA GLU A 978 18.85 -8.90 -7.80
C GLU A 978 18.02 -10.01 -7.15
N GLY A 979 16.81 -9.69 -6.72
CA GLY A 979 15.99 -10.59 -5.91
C GLY A 979 15.74 -11.94 -6.60
N TYR A 980 15.93 -13.03 -5.85
CA TYR A 980 15.63 -14.38 -6.34
C TYR A 980 14.13 -14.55 -6.59
N TYR A 981 13.79 -15.10 -7.76
CA TYR A 981 12.42 -15.51 -8.09
C TYR A 981 12.44 -16.86 -8.85
N PRO A 982 11.62 -17.86 -8.43
CA PRO A 982 11.78 -19.27 -8.84
C PRO A 982 11.54 -19.56 -10.33
N TYR A 983 10.92 -18.62 -11.04
CA TYR A 983 10.56 -18.75 -12.44
C TYR A 983 11.54 -18.09 -13.41
N PHE A 984 12.60 -17.48 -12.90
CA PHE A 984 13.79 -17.26 -13.73
C PHE A 984 14.54 -18.58 -13.95
N LYS A 985 15.12 -18.71 -15.14
CA LYS A 985 15.90 -19.86 -15.58
C LYS A 985 17.24 -19.38 -16.12
N ALA A 986 18.28 -20.15 -15.85
CA ALA A 986 19.64 -19.89 -16.30
C ALA A 986 20.10 -21.05 -17.18
N LYS A 987 20.83 -20.76 -18.25
CA LYS A 987 21.47 -21.76 -19.11
C LYS A 987 22.71 -21.18 -19.76
N ILE A 988 23.71 -22.02 -20.03
CA ILE A 988 24.79 -21.65 -20.97
C ILE A 988 24.20 -21.73 -22.39
N GLU A 989 24.59 -20.81 -23.27
CA GLU A 989 24.13 -20.83 -24.66
C GLU A 989 24.45 -22.17 -25.34
N GLY A 990 23.41 -22.88 -25.82
CA GLY A 990 23.53 -24.22 -26.40
C GLY A 990 23.71 -25.36 -25.39
N GLY A 991 23.75 -25.06 -24.09
CA GLY A 991 23.94 -26.03 -23.00
C GLY A 991 22.68 -26.33 -22.19
N GLU A 992 22.89 -26.98 -21.04
CA GLU A 992 21.84 -27.40 -20.11
C GLU A 992 21.37 -26.27 -19.18
N ASN A 993 20.21 -26.49 -18.53
CA ASN A 993 19.71 -25.59 -17.51
C ASN A 993 20.57 -25.67 -16.25
N LEU A 994 20.93 -24.50 -15.71
CA LEU A 994 21.74 -24.37 -14.51
C LEU A 994 20.89 -24.32 -13.25
N SER A 995 21.48 -24.76 -12.14
CA SER A 995 20.88 -24.65 -10.82
C SER A 995 20.97 -23.21 -10.32
N ILE A 996 19.84 -22.70 -9.81
CA ILE A 996 19.71 -21.36 -9.23
C ILE A 996 19.33 -21.50 -7.76
N TYR A 997 20.02 -20.76 -6.91
CA TYR A 997 19.84 -20.71 -5.48
C TYR A 997 19.49 -19.29 -5.04
N ARG A 998 18.89 -19.19 -3.85
CA ARG A 998 18.70 -17.92 -3.14
C ARG A 998 19.84 -17.75 -2.15
N ALA A 999 20.54 -16.62 -2.17
CA ALA A 999 21.74 -16.40 -1.36
C ALA A 999 21.74 -15.04 -0.65
N GLY A 1000 22.53 -14.91 0.43
CA GLY A 1000 22.71 -13.68 1.17
C GLY A 1000 21.39 -13.04 1.62
N PRO A 1001 21.18 -11.73 1.36
CA PRO A 1001 19.91 -11.01 1.57
C PRO A 1001 18.71 -11.48 0.73
N GLY A 1002 18.84 -12.55 -0.07
CA GLY A 1002 17.79 -13.05 -0.95
C GLY A 1002 18.06 -12.85 -2.43
N TRP A 1003 19.33 -12.75 -2.82
CA TRP A 1003 19.81 -12.60 -4.19
C TRP A 1003 19.83 -13.91 -4.97
N THR A 1004 19.91 -13.80 -6.29
CA THR A 1004 20.07 -14.92 -7.20
C THR A 1004 21.52 -15.39 -7.23
N LEU A 1005 21.77 -16.66 -6.94
CA LEU A 1005 23.09 -17.29 -7.07
C LEU A 1005 22.99 -18.45 -8.07
N ILE A 1006 23.80 -18.42 -9.13
CA ILE A 1006 23.77 -19.42 -10.20
C ILE A 1006 25.05 -20.24 -10.12
N LYS A 1007 24.91 -21.57 -10.00
CA LYS A 1007 26.09 -22.46 -10.07
C LYS A 1007 26.54 -22.55 -11.51
N ILE A 1008 27.78 -22.17 -11.75
CA ILE A 1008 28.42 -22.23 -13.05
C ILE A 1008 29.27 -23.50 -13.07
N PRO A 1009 29.17 -24.33 -14.11
CA PRO A 1009 30.13 -25.42 -14.32
C PRO A 1009 31.50 -24.79 -14.68
N LYS A 1010 32.32 -25.46 -15.47
CA LYS A 1010 33.45 -24.80 -16.09
C LYS A 1010 32.95 -23.67 -17.01
N ALA A 1011 33.49 -22.46 -16.84
CA ALA A 1011 33.21 -21.34 -17.73
C ALA A 1011 34.42 -21.10 -18.63
N THR A 1012 34.18 -21.00 -19.93
CA THR A 1012 35.21 -20.68 -20.92
C THR A 1012 35.08 -19.22 -21.33
N LYS A 1013 36.22 -18.54 -21.54
CA LYS A 1013 36.25 -17.17 -22.05
C LYS A 1013 35.42 -17.05 -23.34
N GLY A 1014 34.51 -16.09 -23.34
CA GLY A 1014 33.59 -15.83 -24.46
C GLY A 1014 32.29 -16.63 -24.44
N GLU A 1015 32.14 -17.60 -23.52
CA GLU A 1015 30.84 -18.22 -23.26
C GLU A 1015 29.85 -17.21 -22.69
N LYS A 1016 28.57 -17.50 -22.94
CA LYS A 1016 27.47 -16.65 -22.53
C LYS A 1016 26.45 -17.42 -21.71
N LEU A 1017 26.09 -16.87 -20.56
CA LEU A 1017 24.99 -17.34 -19.73
C LEU A 1017 23.74 -16.50 -19.99
N ILE A 1018 22.61 -17.16 -20.22
CA ILE A 1018 21.30 -16.53 -20.41
C ILE A 1018 20.47 -16.75 -19.16
N TYR A 1019 20.06 -15.65 -18.51
CA TYR A 1019 19.14 -15.64 -17.38
C TYR A 1019 17.83 -14.98 -17.80
N GLU A 1020 16.73 -15.72 -17.81
CA GLU A 1020 15.45 -15.26 -18.35
C GLU A 1020 14.24 -15.69 -17.51
N TYR A 1021 13.25 -14.80 -17.39
CA TYR A 1021 11.96 -15.10 -16.78
C TYR A 1021 11.13 -15.99 -17.72
N LYS A 1022 10.46 -17.00 -17.14
CA LYS A 1022 9.48 -17.85 -17.81
C LYS A 1022 8.14 -17.77 -17.10
N THR A 1023 7.08 -17.49 -17.83
CA THR A 1023 5.72 -17.48 -17.28
C THR A 1023 5.36 -18.86 -16.73
N PRO A 1024 4.88 -18.95 -15.47
CA PRO A 1024 4.39 -20.21 -14.90
C PRO A 1024 3.17 -20.73 -15.65
N VAL A 1025 3.09 -22.06 -15.83
CA VAL A 1025 1.89 -22.72 -16.40
C VAL A 1025 0.61 -22.38 -15.62
N SER A 1026 0.70 -22.17 -14.31
CA SER A 1026 -0.45 -21.78 -13.48
C SER A 1026 -1.01 -20.40 -13.87
N GLU A 1027 -0.17 -19.49 -14.34
CA GLU A 1027 -0.57 -18.15 -14.77
C GLU A 1027 -1.17 -18.18 -16.18
N GLU A 1028 -0.62 -19.01 -17.07
CA GLU A 1028 -1.21 -19.26 -18.39
C GLU A 1028 -2.62 -19.86 -18.25
N VAL A 1029 -2.79 -20.90 -17.43
CA VAL A 1029 -4.10 -21.52 -17.15
C VAL A 1029 -5.07 -20.50 -16.54
N ALA A 1030 -4.60 -19.67 -15.60
CA ALA A 1030 -5.40 -18.61 -14.99
C ALA A 1030 -5.89 -17.58 -16.02
N PHE A 1031 -5.00 -17.16 -16.93
CA PHE A 1031 -5.32 -16.25 -18.03
C PHE A 1031 -6.40 -16.83 -18.95
N PHE A 1032 -6.21 -18.08 -19.43
CA PHE A 1032 -7.19 -18.75 -20.28
C PHE A 1032 -8.54 -18.98 -19.57
N ALA A 1033 -8.53 -19.32 -18.28
CA ALA A 1033 -9.75 -19.49 -17.49
C ALA A 1033 -10.54 -18.17 -17.36
N SER A 1034 -9.86 -17.04 -17.16
CA SER A 1034 -10.52 -15.73 -17.14
C SER A 1034 -11.14 -15.37 -18.50
N ILE A 1035 -10.43 -15.60 -19.61
CA ILE A 1035 -10.99 -15.39 -20.97
C ILE A 1035 -12.23 -16.26 -21.20
N LEU A 1036 -12.12 -17.56 -20.90
CA LEU A 1036 -13.24 -18.50 -21.07
C LEU A 1036 -14.45 -18.09 -20.23
N THR A 1037 -14.23 -17.50 -19.06
CA THR A 1037 -15.30 -17.00 -18.19
C THR A 1037 -16.09 -15.87 -18.84
N PHE A 1038 -15.42 -14.91 -19.48
CA PHE A 1038 -16.12 -13.84 -20.21
C PHE A 1038 -16.88 -14.37 -21.42
N ILE A 1039 -16.33 -15.35 -22.14
CA ILE A 1039 -17.04 -16.05 -23.23
C ILE A 1039 -18.27 -16.78 -22.68
N LEU A 1040 -18.14 -17.48 -21.55
CA LEU A 1040 -19.25 -18.19 -20.92
C LEU A 1040 -20.38 -17.24 -20.47
N LEU A 1041 -20.05 -16.04 -19.98
CA LEU A 1041 -21.06 -15.03 -19.64
C LEU A 1041 -21.87 -14.59 -20.86
N LEU A 1042 -21.22 -14.41 -22.02
CA LEU A 1042 -21.91 -14.12 -23.27
C LEU A 1042 -22.80 -15.29 -23.71
N LEU A 1043 -22.32 -16.52 -23.62
CA LEU A 1043 -23.09 -17.72 -23.93
C LEU A 1043 -24.31 -17.87 -23.00
N ILE A 1044 -24.18 -17.55 -21.71
CA ILE A 1044 -25.30 -17.56 -20.76
C ILE A 1044 -26.35 -16.52 -21.15
N ILE A 1045 -25.96 -15.33 -21.60
CA ILE A 1045 -26.91 -14.32 -22.10
C ILE A 1045 -27.69 -14.87 -23.31
N ILE A 1046 -26.99 -15.44 -24.29
CA ILE A 1046 -27.59 -16.01 -25.51
C ILE A 1046 -28.54 -17.15 -25.15
N GLU A 1047 -28.14 -18.03 -24.24
CA GLU A 1047 -28.96 -19.17 -23.79
C GLU A 1047 -30.25 -18.70 -23.09
N GLY A 1048 -30.26 -17.50 -22.53
CA GLY A 1048 -31.44 -16.89 -21.89
C GLY A 1048 -32.59 -16.64 -22.86
N VAL A 1049 -32.32 -16.57 -24.16
CA VAL A 1049 -33.36 -16.45 -25.21
C VAL A 1049 -34.28 -17.66 -25.22
N ARG A 1050 -33.83 -18.82 -24.74
CA ARG A 1050 -34.63 -20.06 -24.65
C ARG A 1050 -35.70 -20.04 -23.56
N GLY A 1051 -35.71 -19.02 -22.69
CA GLY A 1051 -36.72 -18.87 -21.64
C GLY A 1051 -36.77 -20.08 -20.70
N GLU A 1052 -37.95 -20.66 -20.51
CA GLU A 1052 -38.17 -21.83 -19.64
C GLU A 1052 -37.48 -23.12 -20.15
N ARG A 1053 -37.17 -23.20 -21.44
CA ARG A 1053 -36.40 -24.32 -22.03
C ARG A 1053 -34.89 -24.21 -21.76
N SER A 1054 -34.49 -23.25 -20.93
CA SER A 1054 -33.11 -23.03 -20.58
C SER A 1054 -32.56 -24.17 -19.73
N LEU A 1055 -31.40 -24.72 -20.12
CA LEU A 1055 -30.67 -25.73 -19.34
C LEU A 1055 -30.22 -25.14 -18.00
N PHE A 1056 -29.79 -23.88 -17.99
CA PHE A 1056 -29.37 -23.19 -16.78
C PHE A 1056 -30.53 -22.97 -15.80
N VAL A 1057 -31.72 -22.60 -16.30
CA VAL A 1057 -32.91 -22.45 -15.44
C VAL A 1057 -33.32 -23.78 -14.82
N GLY A 1058 -33.32 -24.87 -15.60
CA GLY A 1058 -33.60 -26.21 -15.10
C GLY A 1058 -32.61 -26.67 -14.03
N LEU A 1059 -31.31 -26.50 -14.29
CA LEU A 1059 -30.25 -26.83 -13.33
C LEU A 1059 -30.35 -25.99 -12.04
N LEU A 1060 -30.54 -24.67 -12.16
CA LEU A 1060 -30.69 -23.78 -11.02
C LEU A 1060 -31.92 -24.14 -10.18
N GLY A 1061 -33.04 -24.49 -10.81
CA GLY A 1061 -34.24 -24.95 -10.11
C GLY A 1061 -34.00 -26.25 -9.33
N ALA A 1062 -33.23 -27.19 -9.89
CA ALA A 1062 -32.86 -28.43 -9.21
C ALA A 1062 -31.93 -28.17 -8.00
N ILE A 1063 -30.96 -27.27 -8.16
CA ILE A 1063 -30.05 -26.86 -7.07
C ILE A 1063 -30.84 -26.12 -5.97
N GLU A 1064 -31.72 -25.19 -6.34
CA GLU A 1064 -32.56 -24.44 -5.39
C GLU A 1064 -33.40 -25.39 -4.54
N LYS A 1065 -34.09 -26.36 -5.14
CA LYS A 1065 -34.87 -27.37 -4.41
C LYS A 1065 -34.03 -28.12 -3.38
N ARG A 1066 -32.83 -28.58 -3.76
CA ARG A 1066 -31.89 -29.26 -2.85
C ARG A 1066 -31.43 -28.35 -1.72
N PHE A 1067 -31.08 -27.10 -2.00
CA PHE A 1067 -30.66 -26.14 -0.98
C PHE A 1067 -31.79 -25.80 0.00
N VAL A 1068 -33.02 -25.58 -0.49
CA VAL A 1068 -34.18 -25.32 0.37
C VAL A 1068 -34.43 -26.47 1.35
N SER A 1069 -34.25 -27.72 0.91
CA SER A 1069 -34.35 -28.89 1.80
C SER A 1069 -33.20 -29.00 2.81
N ALA A 1070 -31.98 -28.60 2.43
CA ALA A 1070 -30.80 -28.74 3.27
C ALA A 1070 -30.69 -27.64 4.36
N VAL A 1071 -31.17 -26.43 4.09
CA VAL A 1071 -31.06 -25.30 5.02
C VAL A 1071 -32.08 -25.44 6.16
N LYS A 1072 -31.60 -25.89 7.33
CA LYS A 1072 -32.33 -25.85 8.61
C LYS A 1072 -32.06 -24.51 9.29
N LEU A 1073 -33.08 -23.65 9.38
CA LEU A 1073 -32.98 -22.40 10.14
C LEU A 1073 -33.58 -22.56 11.54
N PRO A 1074 -32.99 -21.92 12.58
CA PRO A 1074 -33.59 -21.85 13.90
C PRO A 1074 -35.02 -21.32 13.85
N LYS A 1075 -35.93 -21.90 14.63
CA LYS A 1075 -37.35 -21.46 14.72
C LYS A 1075 -37.49 -19.98 15.10
N SER A 1076 -36.53 -19.43 15.85
CA SER A 1076 -36.47 -18.00 16.18
C SER A 1076 -36.38 -17.09 14.95
N ILE A 1077 -35.80 -17.57 13.84
CA ILE A 1077 -35.65 -16.83 12.59
C ILE A 1077 -36.88 -17.00 11.68
N LEU A 1078 -37.48 -18.19 11.67
CA LEU A 1078 -38.58 -18.58 10.79
C LEU A 1078 -39.98 -18.16 11.28
N GLY A 1079 -40.16 -17.86 12.57
CA GLY A 1079 -41.51 -17.72 13.14
C GLY A 1079 -42.19 -19.08 13.31
N LYS A 1080 -43.32 -19.14 14.04
CA LYS A 1080 -44.03 -20.40 14.27
C LYS A 1080 -44.33 -21.08 12.94
N ASP A 1081 -43.97 -22.36 12.84
CA ASP A 1081 -44.26 -23.21 11.68
C ASP A 1081 -45.77 -23.11 11.38
N THR A 1082 -46.13 -22.52 10.25
CA THR A 1082 -47.42 -22.85 9.63
C THR A 1082 -47.30 -24.29 9.17
N GLU A 1083 -48.23 -25.12 9.64
CA GLU A 1083 -48.36 -26.55 9.36
C GLU A 1083 -48.06 -26.89 7.89
N GLU A 1084 -47.44 -28.05 7.72
CA GLU A 1084 -47.05 -28.68 6.45
C GLU A 1084 -48.10 -28.48 5.34
N TYR A 1085 -47.72 -27.75 4.29
CA TYR A 1085 -48.29 -27.97 2.97
C TYR A 1085 -47.44 -29.04 2.29
N ASP A 1086 -47.97 -30.27 2.26
CA ASP A 1086 -47.51 -31.34 1.38
C ASP A 1086 -47.46 -30.81 -0.07
N TYR A 1087 -46.30 -30.94 -0.70
CA TYR A 1087 -46.01 -30.58 -2.10
C TYR A 1087 -45.32 -31.71 -2.84
#